data_AF-A0AAW1P527-F1
#
_entry.id   AF-A0AAW1P527-F1
#
_cell.length_a   1.000
_cell.length_b   1.000
_cell.length_c   1.000
_cell.angle_alpha   90.00
_cell.angle_beta   90.00
_cell.angle_gamma   90.00
#
_symmetry.space_group_name_H-M   'P 1'
#
loop_
_entity.id
_entity.type
_entity.pdbx_description
1 polymer ?
#
loop_
_entity_poly.entity_id
_entity_poly.type
_entity_poly.pdbx_seq_one_letter_code
_entity_poly.pdbx_strand_id
1 'polypeptide(L)'
;MSNQPKLLIFQLTKAYLLSLSTQRGDYKSSVLNKRAVDSGHAQLSTRRNAAQRVHFAASVVLVFQKQLTAFTALTAHAAHCQAVKWSSLPSVRADVILIQGGTVVNADSSAVADILIDAGLVKAVGPNLKAPAGARIIDAAGNYVMPGGIDPHTHLDAHSQGTRAVDDYFDGSCAALAGGTTTVIDHASPVDHDLLAGLEQYKEKASISAMDYAWHMTISKWDDKVARDMETLTKEGINSFKFFMAYKGAVAVSDEELLEGLQRCKDLGALPLVHAEGADAVEFGRKRVFEAGITGPEGHYLSRPAVLEDEATYRALKYAEFVNVPIWIVHVMSANAIEEITRARGRGQRAICEVIASGIAFDESVVFNPDWKEAAKYVMSPPIRSKAHQLGIKRAIAGGQVGAIATDHAPYNSTMKAKGRHDFRLIPNGMHGIEERMHVAWHELVNEGWITPSDYVRHTSTTTAQSFNMYPRKGVIAPGSDADVIILDPEVVHTMSAKTHHSKMDTSVYEGRTFKGKVTTTIAQGIVVWENDKLNHSDFATMGKEKLHLNIVVIGHVDSGKSTTTGHLIYKLGGIDKRVIEKFEKEAAEMNKRSFKYAWVLDKLKAERERGITIDIALWKFETPKYYCTVIDAPGHRDFIKNMITGTSQADCAVLIIDSTPGGFEAGISKDGQTREHALLAYTLGVKQMIVALNKMDATEPKYDQKRYDEIVKEVGNYIKKVGYNPAKVNFVPISGFQGDNMIERSTNLTWYKGPTLLEALDAIDPPKRPSDKPLRLPLQDVYKIGGIGTVPVGRVETGIIKPGMVVTFAPSALTTEVKSVEMHHESLPEAGPGDNVGFNVKNVSVKELKRGFVCSDSKNDPAKEATEFVAQVIIMNHPGQIGNGYAPVLDCHTAHIACKFAEITTKIDRRSGKELEAMPKFIKNGDAAYVKMQPTKPMCVEPFTAYPPLGRFAVRDMRQTVAVGVIKSVEKKDAAGKVTKAAAKKK
;
A
#
# COMPACT_ATOMS: atom_id res chain seq x y z
N MET A 1 28.30 28.79 -13.27
CA MET A 1 29.37 28.45 -12.32
C MET A 1 29.79 27.01 -12.58
N SER A 2 31.04 26.61 -12.71
CA SER A 2 32.32 27.31 -12.88
C SER A 2 33.31 26.26 -13.41
N ASN A 3 34.21 26.68 -14.29
CA ASN A 3 35.27 25.90 -14.93
C ASN A 3 36.46 25.58 -14.00
N GLN A 4 36.22 25.40 -12.69
CA GLN A 4 37.27 25.33 -11.67
C GLN A 4 38.07 24.00 -11.56
N PRO A 5 37.55 22.80 -11.89
CA PRO A 5 38.32 21.56 -11.67
C PRO A 5 39.52 21.39 -12.62
N LYS A 6 39.42 21.88 -13.87
CA LYS A 6 40.48 21.70 -14.89
C LYS A 6 41.70 22.58 -14.66
N LEU A 7 41.50 23.76 -14.06
CA LEU A 7 42.58 24.70 -13.76
C LEU A 7 43.43 24.23 -12.56
N LEU A 8 42.80 23.60 -11.57
CA LEU A 8 43.47 23.06 -10.38
C LEU A 8 44.38 21.88 -10.72
N ILE A 9 43.93 20.98 -11.60
CA ILE A 9 44.71 19.83 -12.07
C ILE A 9 45.95 20.30 -12.84
N PHE A 10 45.80 21.27 -13.75
CA PHE A 10 46.94 21.79 -14.52
C PHE A 10 47.99 22.50 -13.65
N GLN A 11 47.56 23.22 -12.60
CA GLN A 11 48.48 23.87 -11.66
C GLN A 11 49.22 22.87 -10.75
N LEU A 12 48.55 21.80 -10.30
CA LEU A 12 49.17 20.76 -9.48
C LEU A 12 50.18 19.91 -10.27
N THR A 13 49.91 19.60 -11.53
CA THR A 13 50.86 18.88 -12.39
C THR A 13 52.10 19.72 -12.69
N LYS A 14 51.94 21.04 -12.86
CA LYS A 14 53.07 21.96 -13.08
C LYS A 14 53.93 22.12 -11.82
N ALA A 15 53.33 22.17 -10.63
CA ALA A 15 54.04 22.24 -9.36
C ALA A 15 54.86 20.96 -9.06
N TYR A 16 54.32 19.79 -9.42
CA TYR A 16 55.01 18.50 -9.24
C TYR A 16 56.18 18.30 -10.22
N LEU A 17 56.05 18.77 -11.47
CA LEU A 17 57.15 18.71 -12.45
C LEU A 17 58.29 19.69 -12.11
N LEU A 18 57.97 20.84 -11.50
CA LEU A 18 58.99 21.78 -11.00
C LEU A 18 59.76 21.22 -9.79
N SER A 19 59.13 20.46 -8.89
CA SER A 19 59.81 19.86 -7.72
C SER A 19 60.77 18.73 -8.08
N LEU A 20 60.54 18.05 -9.21
CA LEU A 20 61.45 17.02 -9.74
C LEU A 20 62.69 17.63 -10.42
N SER A 21 62.65 18.92 -10.81
CA SER A 21 63.78 19.62 -11.43
C SER A 21 64.77 20.21 -10.42
N THR A 22 64.35 20.44 -9.17
CA THR A 22 65.16 21.06 -8.12
C THR A 22 65.98 20.08 -7.27
N GLN A 23 65.85 18.76 -7.46
CA GLN A 23 66.64 17.75 -6.72
C GLN A 23 67.90 17.25 -7.45
N ARG A 24 68.37 17.94 -8.50
CA ARG A 24 69.62 17.61 -9.22
C ARG A 24 70.79 18.57 -8.98
N GLY A 25 70.70 19.49 -8.02
CA GLY A 25 71.78 20.37 -7.61
C GLY A 25 72.21 20.13 -6.17
N ASP A 26 73.52 20.17 -5.93
CA ASP A 26 74.19 20.29 -4.63
C ASP A 26 74.37 19.04 -3.75
N TYR A 27 75.42 18.29 -4.09
CA TYR A 27 76.30 17.65 -3.11
C TYR A 27 77.72 18.19 -3.31
N LYS A 28 78.21 19.03 -2.38
CA LYS A 28 79.65 19.16 -2.04
C LYS A 28 79.89 19.94 -0.73
N SER A 29 80.79 19.37 0.08
CA SER A 29 81.52 19.94 1.26
C SER A 29 80.69 20.25 2.52
N SER A 30 81.10 20.02 3.77
CA SER A 30 82.33 19.52 4.44
C SER A 30 81.98 19.41 5.95
N VAL A 31 82.19 18.28 6.66
CA VAL A 31 83.38 17.91 7.49
C VAL A 31 83.47 18.75 8.79
N LEU A 32 83.15 18.21 9.99
CA LEU A 32 84.03 17.73 11.10
C LEU A 32 83.16 17.66 12.39
N ASN A 33 83.32 16.84 13.43
CA ASN A 33 84.15 15.71 13.92
C ASN A 33 83.41 15.25 15.23
N LYS A 34 83.46 14.05 15.83
CA LYS A 34 84.60 13.15 16.11
C LYS A 34 84.08 11.81 16.72
N ARG A 35 84.56 10.69 16.13
CA ARG A 35 84.88 9.32 16.63
C ARG A 35 83.87 8.45 17.43
N ALA A 36 83.56 7.26 16.90
CA ALA A 36 84.12 5.95 17.36
C ALA A 36 83.70 4.74 16.45
N VAL A 37 84.73 4.02 15.96
CA VAL A 37 84.92 2.55 15.78
C VAL A 37 84.02 1.67 14.87
N ASP A 38 84.71 1.04 13.90
CA ASP A 38 84.57 -0.26 13.18
C ASP A 38 83.33 -0.68 12.36
N SER A 39 83.57 -0.95 11.06
CA SER A 39 83.38 -2.28 10.44
C SER A 39 83.69 -2.23 8.93
N GLY A 40 84.47 -3.20 8.45
CA GLY A 40 84.70 -3.44 7.02
C GLY A 40 83.78 -4.54 6.50
N HIS A 41 82.74 -4.18 5.75
CA HIS A 41 82.06 -5.02 4.78
C HIS A 41 81.25 -4.14 3.82
N ALA A 42 81.92 -3.58 2.81
CA ALA A 42 81.28 -2.73 1.81
C ALA A 42 81.72 -3.13 0.41
N GLN A 43 80.99 -4.08 -0.23
CA GLN A 43 80.95 -4.17 -1.69
C GLN A 43 79.78 -4.97 -2.33
N LEU A 44 78.66 -5.23 -1.63
CA LEU A 44 77.52 -5.96 -2.22
C LEU A 44 76.14 -5.27 -2.13
N SER A 45 76.02 -4.05 -1.59
CA SER A 45 74.70 -3.43 -1.32
C SER A 45 74.22 -2.38 -2.33
N THR A 46 75.05 -1.89 -3.24
CA THR A 46 74.70 -0.74 -4.10
C THR A 46 73.98 -1.08 -5.41
N ARG A 47 73.91 -2.36 -5.83
CA ARG A 47 73.15 -2.78 -7.03
C ARG A 47 71.72 -3.26 -6.76
N ARG A 48 71.35 -3.63 -5.53
CA ARG A 48 69.97 -4.09 -5.20
C ARG A 48 68.94 -2.95 -5.04
N ASN A 49 69.37 -1.76 -4.60
CA ASN A 49 68.43 -0.67 -4.29
C ASN A 49 67.91 0.10 -5.52
N ALA A 50 68.62 0.07 -6.65
CA ALA A 50 68.13 0.72 -7.88
C ALA A 50 67.01 -0.10 -8.54
N ALA A 51 67.14 -1.43 -8.58
CA ALA A 51 66.13 -2.32 -9.14
C ALA A 51 64.83 -2.33 -8.32
N GLN A 52 64.90 -2.26 -6.98
CA GLN A 52 63.72 -2.19 -6.12
C GLN A 52 62.96 -0.86 -6.26
N ARG A 53 63.65 0.26 -6.51
CA ARG A 53 62.99 1.57 -6.69
C ARG A 53 62.27 1.70 -8.03
N VAL A 54 62.81 1.11 -9.10
CA VAL A 54 62.12 1.04 -10.40
C VAL A 54 60.90 0.10 -10.32
N HIS A 55 61.01 -1.02 -9.61
CA HIS A 55 59.86 -1.90 -9.36
C HIS A 55 58.77 -1.25 -8.50
N PHE A 56 59.13 -0.46 -7.49
CA PHE A 56 58.15 0.25 -6.66
C PHE A 56 57.43 1.35 -7.43
N ALA A 57 58.15 2.13 -8.25
CA ALA A 57 57.55 3.16 -9.09
C ALA A 57 56.64 2.58 -10.18
N ALA A 58 57.04 1.47 -10.82
CA ALA A 58 56.20 0.76 -11.79
C ALA A 58 54.93 0.20 -11.15
N SER A 59 55.02 -0.35 -9.93
CA SER A 59 53.84 -0.83 -9.19
C SER A 59 52.89 0.29 -8.77
N VAL A 60 53.40 1.47 -8.38
CA VAL A 60 52.55 2.62 -8.02
C VAL A 60 51.85 3.20 -9.25
N VAL A 61 52.54 3.27 -10.41
CA VAL A 61 51.92 3.69 -11.68
C VAL A 61 50.87 2.68 -12.13
N LEU A 62 51.12 1.37 -11.99
CA LEU A 62 50.14 0.33 -12.31
C LEU A 62 48.90 0.39 -11.39
N VAL A 63 49.08 0.74 -10.12
CA VAL A 63 48.00 0.93 -9.14
C VAL A 63 47.19 2.20 -9.46
N PHE A 64 47.85 3.31 -9.80
CA PHE A 64 47.17 4.53 -10.22
C PHE A 64 46.43 4.36 -11.56
N GLN A 65 47.00 3.60 -12.49
CA GLN A 65 46.37 3.31 -13.77
C GLN A 65 45.18 2.37 -13.58
N LYS A 66 45.27 1.35 -12.71
CA LYS A 66 44.13 0.51 -12.30
C LYS A 66 43.04 1.31 -11.56
N GLN A 67 43.42 2.28 -10.72
CA GLN A 67 42.46 3.16 -10.05
C GLN A 67 41.79 4.14 -11.03
N LEU A 68 42.50 4.64 -12.04
CA LEU A 68 41.91 5.50 -13.08
C LEU A 68 40.97 4.70 -14.00
N THR A 69 41.34 3.48 -14.38
CA THR A 69 40.45 2.59 -15.15
C THR A 69 39.22 2.19 -14.32
N ALA A 70 39.39 2.00 -13.01
CA ALA A 70 38.28 1.80 -12.07
C ALA A 70 37.40 3.05 -11.93
N PHE A 71 37.96 4.27 -12.00
CA PHE A 71 37.18 5.51 -11.93
C PHE A 71 36.38 5.78 -13.23
N THR A 72 36.96 5.47 -14.39
CA THR A 72 36.23 5.47 -15.68
C THR A 72 35.22 4.33 -15.79
N ALA A 73 35.49 3.16 -15.19
CA ALA A 73 34.53 2.08 -15.07
C ALA A 73 33.41 2.42 -14.08
N LEU A 74 33.68 3.13 -12.97
CA LEU A 74 32.67 3.61 -12.01
C LEU A 74 31.73 4.65 -12.66
N THR A 75 32.25 5.50 -13.53
CA THR A 75 31.44 6.51 -14.24
C THR A 75 30.67 5.92 -15.42
N ALA A 76 31.13 4.81 -16.01
CA ALA A 76 30.37 4.05 -17.01
C ALA A 76 29.35 3.06 -16.37
N HIS A 77 29.64 2.47 -15.20
CA HIS A 77 28.68 1.65 -14.42
C HIS A 77 27.59 2.51 -13.76
N ALA A 78 27.90 3.74 -13.34
CA ALA A 78 26.88 4.68 -12.86
C ALA A 78 25.86 5.06 -13.96
N ALA A 79 26.19 4.87 -15.25
CA ALA A 79 25.28 5.07 -16.37
C ALA A 79 24.49 3.79 -16.76
N HIS A 80 24.77 2.65 -16.14
CA HIS A 80 24.06 1.36 -16.35
C HIS A 80 23.45 0.76 -15.07
N CYS A 81 23.63 1.38 -13.90
CA CYS A 81 22.79 1.13 -12.73
C CYS A 81 21.37 1.65 -13.00
N GLN A 82 20.53 0.80 -13.59
CA GLN A 82 19.09 0.95 -13.42
C GLN A 82 18.83 0.98 -11.92
N ALA A 83 18.25 2.07 -11.43
CA ALA A 83 17.73 2.13 -10.07
C ALA A 83 16.78 0.94 -9.89
N VAL A 84 17.07 0.08 -8.92
CA VAL A 84 16.17 -1.01 -8.54
C VAL A 84 14.81 -0.40 -8.23
N LYS A 85 13.75 -0.83 -8.93
CA LYS A 85 12.38 -0.39 -8.67
C LYS A 85 11.90 -1.08 -7.41
N TRP A 86 12.02 -0.38 -6.29
CA TRP A 86 11.42 -0.79 -5.03
C TRP A 86 9.99 -0.29 -4.94
N SER A 87 9.11 -1.08 -4.33
CA SER A 87 7.82 -0.60 -3.86
C SER A 87 8.03 0.32 -2.66
N SER A 88 8.25 1.61 -2.92
CA SER A 88 8.12 2.65 -1.90
C SER A 88 6.63 2.99 -1.73
N LEU A 89 6.19 3.17 -0.49
CA LEU A 89 4.86 3.68 -0.19
C LEU A 89 4.65 5.06 -0.87
N PRO A 90 3.44 5.40 -1.36
CA PRO A 90 3.14 6.75 -1.85
C PRO A 90 3.42 7.78 -0.74
N SER A 91 3.88 8.98 -1.11
CA SER A 91 4.31 10.02 -0.16
C SER A 91 3.21 10.40 0.83
N VAL A 92 3.26 9.83 2.03
CA VAL A 92 2.49 10.30 3.19
C VAL A 92 3.16 11.58 3.69
N ARG A 93 2.38 12.51 4.23
CA ARG A 93 2.87 13.75 4.82
C ARG A 93 3.69 13.40 6.08
N ALA A 94 4.99 13.14 5.91
CA ALA A 94 5.85 12.75 7.02
C ALA A 94 5.98 13.90 8.03
N ASP A 95 5.92 13.57 9.32
CA ASP A 95 6.15 14.52 10.39
C ASP A 95 7.60 15.01 10.36
N VAL A 96 7.80 16.29 10.69
CA VAL A 96 9.14 16.79 10.99
C VAL A 96 9.47 16.33 12.41
N ILE A 97 10.48 15.48 12.58
CA ILE A 97 10.86 14.89 13.86
C ILE A 97 12.30 15.30 14.18
N LEU A 98 12.54 15.72 15.43
CA LEU A 98 13.88 15.90 15.98
C LEU A 98 14.08 14.91 17.14
N ILE A 99 15.01 13.97 16.97
CA ILE A 99 15.46 13.08 18.05
C ILE A 99 16.67 13.74 18.71
N GLN A 100 16.65 13.94 20.04
CA GLN A 100 17.68 14.69 20.76
C GLN A 100 18.43 13.85 21.80
N GLY A 101 19.73 14.10 21.92
CA GLY A 101 20.55 13.63 23.06
C GLY A 101 20.88 12.13 23.10
N GLY A 102 20.44 11.35 22.12
CA GLY A 102 20.72 9.91 22.05
C GLY A 102 22.12 9.58 21.55
N THR A 103 22.56 8.35 21.85
CA THR A 103 23.79 7.80 21.27
C THR A 103 23.46 7.21 19.90
N VAL A 104 23.77 7.94 18.83
CA VAL A 104 23.58 7.48 17.44
C VAL A 104 24.64 6.43 17.13
N VAL A 105 24.20 5.22 16.78
CA VAL A 105 25.08 4.09 16.48
C VAL A 105 24.86 3.62 15.06
N ASN A 106 25.93 3.66 14.27
CA ASN A 106 26.04 2.99 12.98
C ASN A 106 27.01 1.81 13.09
N ALA A 107 27.10 1.00 12.03
CA ALA A 107 28.04 -0.13 12.00
C ALA A 107 29.52 0.29 12.09
N ASP A 108 29.87 1.54 11.80
CA ASP A 108 31.23 2.05 11.76
C ASP A 108 31.56 3.08 12.86
N SER A 109 30.55 3.59 13.55
CA SER A 109 30.68 4.75 14.44
C SER A 109 29.60 4.79 15.51
N SER A 110 29.90 5.44 16.63
CA SER A 110 28.96 5.73 17.71
C SER A 110 29.29 7.08 18.33
N ALA A 111 28.29 7.96 18.47
CA ALA A 111 28.46 9.28 19.08
C ALA A 111 27.13 9.83 19.60
N VAL A 112 27.19 10.68 20.62
CA VAL A 112 26.02 11.47 21.06
C VAL A 112 25.72 12.53 19.99
N ALA A 113 24.52 12.48 19.42
CA ALA A 113 24.08 13.40 18.38
C ALA A 113 22.55 13.48 18.31
N ASP A 114 22.06 14.58 17.75
CA ASP A 114 20.66 14.75 17.40
C ASP A 114 20.43 14.32 15.94
N ILE A 115 19.20 13.91 15.61
CA ILE A 115 18.79 13.52 14.26
C ILE A 115 17.56 14.33 13.87
N LEU A 116 17.66 15.09 12.77
CA LEU A 116 16.52 15.76 12.15
C LEU A 116 15.98 14.91 11.00
N ILE A 117 14.70 14.57 11.09
CA ILE A 117 13.92 13.84 10.09
C ILE A 117 12.89 14.80 9.49
N ASP A 118 12.75 14.76 8.17
CA ASP A 118 11.75 15.51 7.43
C ASP A 118 11.48 14.83 6.08
N ALA A 119 10.22 14.83 5.64
CA ALA A 119 9.78 14.21 4.40
C ALA A 119 10.27 12.75 4.24
N GLY A 120 10.21 11.97 5.32
CA GLY A 120 10.58 10.55 5.34
C GLY A 120 12.08 10.25 5.26
N LEU A 121 12.93 11.28 5.34
CA LEU A 121 14.39 11.15 5.21
C LEU A 121 15.11 11.74 6.41
N VAL A 122 16.28 11.18 6.74
CA VAL A 122 17.24 11.81 7.64
C VAL A 122 17.83 13.04 6.92
N LYS A 123 17.61 14.24 7.46
CA LYS A 123 18.14 15.49 6.90
C LYS A 123 19.48 15.89 7.47
N ALA A 124 19.67 15.69 8.78
CA ALA A 124 20.88 16.07 9.47
C ALA A 124 21.11 15.16 10.66
N VAL A 125 22.40 14.91 10.94
CA VAL A 125 22.88 14.22 12.13
C VAL A 125 23.99 15.09 12.71
N GLY A 126 23.90 15.46 13.98
CA GLY A 126 24.92 16.29 14.61
C GLY A 126 24.52 16.81 15.97
N PRO A 127 25.44 17.44 16.71
CA PRO A 127 25.14 17.95 18.05
C PRO A 127 24.30 19.23 17.98
N ASN A 128 23.39 19.40 18.94
CA ASN A 128 22.62 20.62 19.17
C ASN A 128 21.86 21.12 17.92
N LEU A 129 21.19 20.21 17.21
CA LEU A 129 20.35 20.59 16.08
C LEU A 129 19.15 21.39 16.56
N LYS A 130 18.76 22.41 15.79
CA LYS A 130 17.60 23.25 16.11
C LYS A 130 16.33 22.63 15.53
N ALA A 131 15.33 22.42 16.37
CA ALA A 131 14.00 21.99 15.94
C ALA A 131 13.36 23.06 15.03
N PRO A 132 12.94 22.70 13.80
CA PRO A 132 12.06 23.55 13.01
C PRO A 132 10.72 23.81 13.74
N ALA A 133 10.05 24.90 13.40
CA ALA A 133 8.75 25.22 14.01
C ALA A 133 7.72 24.12 13.71
N GLY A 134 7.10 23.58 14.77
CA GLY A 134 6.12 22.50 14.66
C GLY A 134 6.71 21.09 14.57
N ALA A 135 8.04 20.94 14.67
CA ALA A 135 8.67 19.63 14.73
C ALA A 135 8.32 18.89 16.03
N ARG A 136 8.03 17.59 15.93
CA ARG A 136 7.90 16.68 17.06
C ARG A 136 9.30 16.44 17.65
N ILE A 137 9.45 16.66 18.95
CA ILE A 137 10.71 16.42 19.66
C ILE A 137 10.61 15.09 20.40
N ILE A 138 11.61 14.23 20.22
CA ILE A 138 11.75 12.96 20.93
C ILE A 138 13.06 13.01 21.73
N ASP A 139 12.96 12.89 23.05
CA ASP A 139 14.13 12.79 23.92
C ASP A 139 14.66 11.35 23.92
N ALA A 140 15.91 11.19 23.52
CA ALA A 140 16.61 9.92 23.47
C ALA A 140 17.83 9.89 24.40
N ALA A 141 17.95 10.83 25.34
CA ALA A 141 19.05 10.85 26.30
C ALA A 141 19.17 9.52 27.07
N GLY A 142 20.39 8.96 27.12
CA GLY A 142 20.65 7.66 27.73
C GLY A 142 20.30 6.45 26.87
N ASN A 143 19.63 6.65 25.74
CA ASN A 143 19.21 5.59 24.82
C ASN A 143 20.14 5.49 23.60
N TYR A 144 20.06 4.34 22.92
CA TYR A 144 20.73 4.10 21.64
C TYR A 144 19.77 4.40 20.48
N VAL A 145 20.23 5.19 19.52
CA VAL A 145 19.48 5.52 18.30
C VAL A 145 20.16 4.86 17.12
N MET A 146 19.47 3.92 16.48
CA MET A 146 20.05 2.99 15.50
C MET A 146 19.22 2.93 14.22
N PRO A 147 19.80 2.53 13.09
CA PRO A 147 19.01 2.17 11.92
C PRO A 147 17.99 1.11 12.28
N GLY A 148 16.78 1.22 11.72
CA GLY A 148 15.78 0.17 11.81
C GLY A 148 16.35 -1.17 11.32
N GLY A 149 15.98 -2.24 12.02
CA GLY A 149 16.43 -3.58 11.68
C GLY A 149 15.95 -4.00 10.29
N ILE A 150 16.77 -4.79 9.58
CA ILE A 150 16.39 -5.42 8.32
C ILE A 150 16.45 -6.93 8.50
N ASP A 151 15.31 -7.60 8.37
CA ASP A 151 15.23 -9.06 8.46
C ASP A 151 15.19 -9.68 7.04
N PRO A 152 16.28 -10.34 6.58
CA PRO A 152 16.34 -10.90 5.24
C PRO A 152 15.64 -12.26 5.11
N HIS A 153 15.01 -12.78 6.17
CA HIS A 153 14.47 -14.13 6.13
C HIS A 153 13.11 -14.23 6.82
N THR A 154 12.06 -13.91 6.08
CA THR A 154 10.67 -14.09 6.51
C THR A 154 9.88 -14.97 5.52
N HIS A 155 8.78 -15.53 6.00
CA HIS A 155 7.79 -16.31 5.25
C HIS A 155 6.36 -15.88 5.62
N LEU A 156 6.03 -14.63 5.33
CA LEU A 156 4.72 -14.03 5.59
C LEU A 156 3.68 -14.54 4.59
N ASP A 157 2.53 -14.97 5.09
CA ASP A 157 1.48 -15.56 4.26
C ASP A 157 1.99 -16.70 3.33
N ALA A 158 3.00 -17.45 3.80
CA ALA A 158 3.60 -18.52 3.03
C ALA A 158 2.74 -19.79 3.10
N HIS A 159 2.59 -20.47 1.96
CA HIS A 159 1.94 -21.77 1.89
C HIS A 159 3.01 -22.86 1.84
N SER A 160 3.10 -23.68 2.89
CA SER A 160 4.08 -24.76 3.01
C SER A 160 3.46 -25.97 3.70
N GLN A 161 3.83 -27.18 3.29
CA GLN A 161 3.40 -28.44 3.93
C GLN A 161 1.87 -28.56 4.09
N GLY A 162 1.09 -28.09 3.11
CA GLY A 162 -0.38 -28.12 3.14
C GLY A 162 -0.99 -27.22 4.23
N THR A 163 -0.24 -26.22 4.68
CA THR A 163 -0.68 -25.23 5.66
C THR A 163 -0.24 -23.83 5.24
N ARG A 164 -0.80 -22.81 5.87
CA ARG A 164 -0.52 -21.39 5.63
C ARG A 164 0.06 -20.78 6.90
N ALA A 165 1.14 -20.00 6.81
CA ALA A 165 1.66 -19.24 7.95
C ALA A 165 0.56 -18.32 8.51
N VAL A 166 0.53 -18.12 9.83
CA VAL A 166 -0.58 -17.40 10.47
C VAL A 166 -0.48 -15.89 10.34
N ASP A 167 0.74 -15.36 10.28
CA ASP A 167 0.99 -13.93 10.07
C ASP A 167 0.95 -13.63 8.57
N ASP A 168 0.08 -12.69 8.19
CA ASP A 168 0.11 -12.09 6.87
C ASP A 168 1.06 -10.88 6.85
N TYR A 169 1.13 -10.17 5.71
CA TYR A 169 2.02 -9.02 5.59
C TYR A 169 1.65 -7.88 6.55
N PHE A 170 0.39 -7.71 6.94
CA PHE A 170 0.01 -6.68 7.90
C PHE A 170 0.44 -7.09 9.31
N ASP A 171 0.11 -8.29 9.76
CA ASP A 171 0.44 -8.75 11.12
C ASP A 171 1.96 -8.84 11.30
N GLY A 172 2.65 -9.44 10.34
CA GLY A 172 4.10 -9.56 10.35
C GLY A 172 4.79 -8.20 10.36
N SER A 173 4.25 -7.20 9.64
CA SER A 173 4.76 -5.84 9.71
C SER A 173 4.54 -5.20 11.07
N CYS A 174 3.35 -5.39 11.68
CA CYS A 174 3.06 -4.87 13.00
C CYS A 174 4.03 -5.45 14.05
N ALA A 175 4.24 -6.76 14.03
CA ALA A 175 5.18 -7.47 14.89
C ALA A 175 6.63 -7.01 14.65
N ALA A 176 7.07 -6.89 13.40
CA ALA A 176 8.40 -6.38 13.06
C ALA A 176 8.64 -4.97 13.61
N LEU A 177 7.69 -4.06 13.39
CA LEU A 177 7.79 -2.66 13.82
C LEU A 177 7.81 -2.52 15.34
N ALA A 178 6.98 -3.29 16.07
CA ALA A 178 7.03 -3.36 17.53
C ALA A 178 8.40 -3.89 18.03
N GLY A 179 9.01 -4.78 17.26
CA GLY A 179 10.36 -5.30 17.48
C GLY A 179 11.51 -4.39 17.08
N GLY A 180 11.26 -3.28 16.37
CA GLY A 180 12.30 -2.41 15.83
C GLY A 180 12.93 -2.88 14.50
N THR A 181 12.30 -3.82 13.81
CA THR A 181 12.61 -4.15 12.40
C THR A 181 11.71 -3.32 11.50
N THR A 182 12.28 -2.54 10.57
CA THR A 182 11.55 -1.62 9.69
C THR A 182 11.54 -2.07 8.23
N THR A 183 12.23 -3.17 7.91
CA THR A 183 12.23 -3.75 6.56
C THR A 183 12.38 -5.26 6.62
N VAL A 184 11.62 -5.97 5.80
CA VAL A 184 11.76 -7.42 5.60
C VAL A 184 12.11 -7.75 4.16
N ILE A 185 12.83 -8.85 3.96
CA ILE A 185 12.95 -9.51 2.67
C ILE A 185 12.32 -10.89 2.79
N ASP A 186 11.19 -11.06 2.12
CA ASP A 186 10.35 -12.25 2.24
C ASP A 186 10.64 -13.23 1.09
N HIS A 187 10.34 -14.51 1.29
CA HIS A 187 10.59 -15.53 0.26
C HIS A 187 9.37 -15.75 -0.63
N ALA A 188 9.38 -15.12 -1.81
CA ALA A 188 8.39 -15.36 -2.85
C ALA A 188 8.53 -16.78 -3.40
N SER A 189 7.39 -17.46 -3.49
CA SER A 189 7.29 -18.82 -4.04
C SER A 189 6.64 -18.79 -5.43
N PRO A 190 7.14 -19.58 -6.39
CA PRO A 190 6.53 -19.65 -7.71
C PRO A 190 5.17 -20.37 -7.67
N VAL A 191 4.26 -20.00 -8.56
CA VAL A 191 2.96 -20.67 -8.74
C VAL A 191 3.10 -21.66 -9.88
N ASP A 192 2.92 -22.95 -9.61
CA ASP A 192 3.12 -24.03 -10.60
C ASP A 192 4.47 -23.92 -11.33
N HIS A 193 5.51 -23.54 -10.58
CA HIS A 193 6.86 -23.25 -11.04
C HIS A 193 7.01 -22.04 -11.99
N ASP A 194 6.00 -21.18 -12.11
CA ASP A 194 6.08 -19.89 -12.78
C ASP A 194 6.52 -18.80 -11.79
N LEU A 195 7.70 -18.22 -12.04
CA LEU A 195 8.29 -17.23 -11.14
C LEU A 195 7.56 -15.88 -11.22
N LEU A 196 7.08 -15.48 -12.41
CA LEU A 196 6.40 -14.20 -12.61
C LEU A 196 5.01 -14.22 -11.97
N ALA A 197 4.27 -15.33 -12.14
CA ALA A 197 3.00 -15.52 -11.46
C ALA A 197 3.16 -15.55 -9.92
N GLY A 198 4.23 -16.17 -9.43
CA GLY A 198 4.61 -16.13 -8.02
C GLY A 198 4.84 -14.70 -7.51
N LEU A 199 5.60 -13.90 -8.26
CA LEU A 199 5.84 -12.50 -7.88
C LEU A 199 4.54 -11.69 -7.84
N GLU A 200 3.66 -11.82 -8.83
CA GLU A 200 2.37 -11.11 -8.84
C GLU A 200 1.48 -11.51 -7.65
N GLN A 201 1.45 -12.79 -7.28
CA GLN A 201 0.73 -13.24 -6.08
C GLN A 201 1.31 -12.60 -4.81
N TYR A 202 2.63 -12.52 -4.70
CA TYR A 202 3.28 -11.91 -3.54
C TYR A 202 3.11 -10.38 -3.49
N LYS A 203 3.07 -9.70 -4.65
CA LYS A 203 2.68 -8.27 -4.74
C LYS A 203 1.26 -8.05 -4.19
N GLU A 204 0.31 -8.94 -4.50
CA GLU A 204 -1.05 -8.87 -3.95
C GLU A 204 -1.05 -9.07 -2.43
N LYS A 205 -0.35 -10.10 -1.93
CA LYS A 205 -0.22 -10.38 -0.49
C LYS A 205 0.39 -9.21 0.28
N ALA A 206 1.43 -8.58 -0.27
CA ALA A 206 2.14 -7.49 0.38
C ALA A 206 1.44 -6.12 0.27
N SER A 207 0.33 -6.01 -0.48
CA SER A 207 -0.46 -4.78 -0.61
C SER A 207 -1.07 -4.27 0.71
N ILE A 208 -1.02 -5.09 1.77
CA ILE A 208 -1.48 -4.74 3.12
C ILE A 208 -0.33 -4.53 4.11
N SER A 209 0.93 -4.59 3.66
CA SER A 209 2.09 -4.38 4.55
C SER A 209 2.11 -2.97 5.14
N ALA A 210 2.52 -2.88 6.40
CA ALA A 210 2.62 -1.63 7.16
C ALA A 210 4.04 -1.05 7.18
N MET A 211 4.99 -1.66 6.48
CA MET A 211 6.40 -1.23 6.40
C MET A 211 6.98 -1.51 5.02
N ASP A 212 8.23 -1.12 4.80
CA ASP A 212 8.93 -1.46 3.56
C ASP A 212 9.27 -2.95 3.50
N TYR A 213 9.22 -3.53 2.31
CA TYR A 213 9.52 -4.94 2.08
C TYR A 213 10.20 -5.16 0.73
N ALA A 214 10.80 -6.33 0.58
CA ALA A 214 11.38 -6.85 -0.66
C ALA A 214 11.17 -8.37 -0.75
N TRP A 215 11.58 -8.98 -1.86
CA TRP A 215 11.51 -10.43 -2.04
C TRP A 215 12.82 -11.06 -2.51
N HIS A 216 13.07 -12.25 -2.01
CA HIS A 216 13.86 -13.28 -2.67
C HIS A 216 12.93 -14.13 -3.54
N MET A 217 13.35 -14.55 -4.73
CA MET A 217 12.57 -15.49 -5.54
C MET A 217 13.07 -16.92 -5.37
N THR A 218 12.20 -17.85 -4.97
CA THR A 218 12.51 -19.27 -4.85
C THR A 218 12.59 -19.96 -6.20
N ILE A 219 13.66 -20.71 -6.43
CA ILE A 219 13.87 -21.57 -7.59
C ILE A 219 13.64 -23.03 -7.15
N SER A 220 12.52 -23.62 -7.59
CA SER A 220 12.10 -24.98 -7.23
C SER A 220 12.33 -26.03 -8.33
N LYS A 221 12.81 -25.59 -9.50
CA LYS A 221 13.22 -26.41 -10.65
C LYS A 221 14.12 -25.60 -11.57
N TRP A 222 14.76 -26.27 -12.53
CA TRP A 222 15.50 -25.57 -13.60
C TRP A 222 14.98 -25.89 -15.01
N ASP A 223 14.79 -24.85 -15.83
CA ASP A 223 14.59 -24.94 -17.28
C ASP A 223 14.86 -23.59 -17.96
N ASP A 224 14.83 -23.56 -19.30
CA ASP A 224 15.05 -22.33 -20.09
C ASP A 224 14.04 -21.21 -19.77
N LYS A 225 12.83 -21.55 -19.32
CA LYS A 225 11.83 -20.55 -18.94
C LYS A 225 12.24 -19.91 -17.62
N VAL A 226 12.60 -20.70 -16.61
CA VAL A 226 13.13 -20.21 -15.32
C VAL A 226 14.30 -19.26 -15.55
N ALA A 227 15.26 -19.62 -16.41
CA ALA A 227 16.42 -18.77 -16.70
C ALA A 227 16.02 -17.41 -17.33
N ARG A 228 14.99 -17.36 -18.20
CA ARG A 228 14.44 -16.12 -18.77
C ARG A 228 13.63 -15.31 -17.76
N ASP A 229 12.84 -15.98 -16.93
CA ASP A 229 12.03 -15.34 -15.90
C ASP A 229 12.94 -14.66 -14.86
N MET A 230 14.05 -15.30 -14.45
CA MET A 230 15.06 -14.68 -13.58
C MET A 230 15.58 -13.34 -14.12
N GLU A 231 15.82 -13.24 -15.44
CA GLU A 231 16.26 -11.97 -16.05
C GLU A 231 15.19 -10.89 -15.99
N THR A 232 13.94 -11.27 -16.23
CA THR A 232 12.80 -10.36 -16.12
C THR A 232 12.66 -9.86 -14.68
N LEU A 233 12.72 -10.76 -13.70
CA LEU A 233 12.66 -10.44 -12.28
C LEU A 233 13.80 -9.52 -11.84
N THR A 234 15.02 -9.73 -12.32
CA THR A 234 16.15 -8.83 -12.03
C THR A 234 15.95 -7.44 -12.60
N LYS A 235 15.33 -7.31 -13.79
CA LYS A 235 14.94 -5.99 -14.33
C LYS A 235 13.81 -5.33 -13.52
N GLU A 236 12.96 -6.11 -12.85
CA GLU A 236 11.95 -5.60 -11.92
C GLU A 236 12.51 -5.24 -10.54
N GLY A 237 13.72 -5.70 -10.22
CA GLY A 237 14.44 -5.33 -9.00
C GLY A 237 14.79 -6.48 -8.07
N ILE A 238 14.41 -7.72 -8.41
CA ILE A 238 14.78 -8.91 -7.64
C ILE A 238 16.23 -9.30 -7.96
N ASN A 239 17.12 -9.06 -7.00
CA ASN A 239 18.55 -9.31 -7.15
C ASN A 239 19.03 -10.56 -6.38
N SER A 240 18.12 -11.42 -5.94
CA SER A 240 18.44 -12.58 -5.12
C SER A 240 17.49 -13.75 -5.34
N PHE A 241 18.06 -14.95 -5.41
CA PHE A 241 17.34 -16.18 -5.76
C PHE A 241 17.64 -17.29 -4.77
N LYS A 242 16.60 -17.92 -4.21
CA LYS A 242 16.71 -18.95 -3.17
C LYS A 242 16.65 -20.34 -3.78
N PHE A 243 17.64 -21.17 -3.43
CA PHE A 243 17.75 -22.58 -3.79
C PHE A 243 17.68 -23.45 -2.54
N PHE A 244 17.09 -24.63 -2.67
CA PHE A 244 16.99 -25.62 -1.60
C PHE A 244 17.76 -26.88 -1.97
N MET A 245 18.71 -27.28 -1.12
CA MET A 245 19.37 -28.58 -1.24
C MET A 245 18.63 -29.69 -0.48
N ALA A 246 17.54 -29.34 0.20
CA ALA A 246 16.67 -30.20 1.02
C ALA A 246 15.22 -30.17 0.51
N TYR A 247 14.32 -30.89 1.20
CA TYR A 247 12.90 -31.03 0.85
C TYR A 247 12.69 -31.77 -0.49
N LYS A 248 13.23 -32.99 -0.56
CA LYS A 248 13.12 -33.88 -1.70
C LYS A 248 11.65 -34.07 -2.13
N GLY A 249 11.39 -33.91 -3.43
CA GLY A 249 10.05 -34.05 -4.00
C GLY A 249 9.16 -32.81 -3.84
N ALA A 250 9.66 -31.72 -3.26
CA ALA A 250 8.95 -30.44 -3.16
C ALA A 250 9.73 -29.30 -3.84
N VAL A 251 10.81 -28.83 -3.21
CA VAL A 251 11.59 -27.66 -3.69
C VAL A 251 13.08 -27.95 -3.86
N ALA A 252 13.53 -29.16 -3.52
CA ALA A 252 14.93 -29.57 -3.68
C ALA A 252 15.36 -29.46 -5.15
N VAL A 253 16.47 -28.77 -5.40
CA VAL A 253 17.17 -28.81 -6.69
C VAL A 253 18.32 -29.80 -6.64
N SER A 254 18.59 -30.46 -7.77
CA SER A 254 19.78 -31.29 -7.95
C SER A 254 21.05 -30.44 -8.05
N ASP A 255 22.21 -31.08 -7.97
CA ASP A 255 23.50 -30.39 -8.11
C ASP A 255 23.68 -29.74 -9.50
N GLU A 256 23.16 -30.38 -10.54
CA GLU A 256 23.16 -29.84 -11.91
C GLU A 256 22.32 -28.57 -11.99
N GLU A 257 21.07 -28.62 -11.49
CA GLU A 257 20.17 -27.47 -11.45
C GLU A 257 20.73 -26.33 -10.58
N LEU A 258 21.39 -26.65 -9.47
CA LEU A 258 22.05 -25.66 -8.63
C LEU A 258 23.21 -25.00 -9.38
N LEU A 259 24.07 -25.75 -10.06
CA LEU A 259 25.18 -25.19 -10.84
C LEU A 259 24.69 -24.25 -11.95
N GLU A 260 23.65 -24.64 -12.67
CA GLU A 260 23.00 -23.79 -13.67
C GLU A 260 22.42 -22.51 -13.05
N GLY A 261 21.71 -22.65 -11.93
CA GLY A 261 21.18 -21.52 -11.17
C GLY A 261 22.25 -20.55 -10.67
N LEU A 262 23.37 -21.08 -10.16
CA LEU A 262 24.53 -20.30 -9.73
C LEU A 262 25.18 -19.55 -10.91
N GLN A 263 25.34 -20.23 -12.06
CA GLN A 263 25.86 -19.62 -13.27
C GLN A 263 24.94 -18.50 -13.76
N ARG A 264 23.62 -18.72 -13.75
CA ARG A 264 22.67 -17.68 -14.13
C ARG A 264 22.67 -16.49 -13.17
N CYS A 265 22.79 -16.73 -11.87
CA CYS A 265 22.92 -15.65 -10.89
C CYS A 265 24.16 -14.80 -11.18
N LYS A 266 25.30 -15.42 -11.53
CA LYS A 266 26.51 -14.71 -11.93
C LYS A 266 26.30 -13.85 -13.18
N ASP A 267 25.63 -14.39 -14.21
CA ASP A 267 25.37 -13.66 -15.46
C ASP A 267 24.45 -12.45 -15.25
N LEU A 268 23.51 -12.55 -14.31
CA LEU A 268 22.57 -11.48 -13.98
C LEU A 268 23.10 -10.49 -12.92
N GLY A 269 24.21 -10.81 -12.25
CA GLY A 269 24.69 -10.04 -11.10
C GLY A 269 23.80 -10.19 -9.86
N ALA A 270 23.08 -11.31 -9.74
CA ALA A 270 22.21 -11.63 -8.61
C ALA A 270 22.94 -12.50 -7.55
N LEU A 271 22.43 -12.48 -6.32
CA LEU A 271 22.96 -13.23 -5.19
C LEU A 271 22.18 -14.54 -4.98
N PRO A 272 22.79 -15.73 -5.14
CA PRO A 272 22.17 -16.98 -4.77
C PRO A 272 22.15 -17.17 -3.24
N LEU A 273 20.97 -17.49 -2.72
CA LEU A 273 20.73 -17.90 -1.34
C LEU A 273 20.54 -19.41 -1.31
N VAL A 274 21.17 -20.12 -0.37
CA VAL A 274 21.10 -21.58 -0.32
C VAL A 274 20.68 -22.07 1.06
N HIS A 275 19.57 -22.80 1.11
CA HIS A 275 19.23 -23.68 2.23
C HIS A 275 20.03 -24.97 2.09
N ALA A 276 21.01 -25.16 2.97
CA ALA A 276 22.03 -26.20 2.85
C ALA A 276 21.80 -27.34 3.85
N GLU A 277 20.95 -28.30 3.52
CA GLU A 277 20.93 -29.64 4.12
C GLU A 277 20.83 -30.68 2.99
N GLY A 278 21.49 -31.83 3.09
CA GLY A 278 21.45 -32.84 2.02
C GLY A 278 20.10 -33.55 1.89
N ALA A 279 19.33 -33.30 0.82
CA ALA A 279 17.99 -33.83 0.56
C ALA A 279 17.86 -35.35 0.76
N ASP A 280 18.71 -36.14 0.11
CA ASP A 280 18.66 -37.60 0.18
C ASP A 280 18.97 -38.13 1.58
N ALA A 281 19.98 -37.54 2.23
CA ALA A 281 20.40 -37.93 3.57
C ALA A 281 19.35 -37.57 4.63
N VAL A 282 18.72 -36.40 4.50
CA VAL A 282 17.59 -35.98 5.33
C VAL A 282 16.41 -36.94 5.16
N GLU A 283 16.04 -37.30 3.94
CA GLU A 283 14.91 -38.22 3.72
C GLU A 283 15.20 -39.63 4.23
N PHE A 284 16.42 -40.12 4.03
CA PHE A 284 16.88 -41.36 4.65
C PHE A 284 16.81 -41.30 6.19
N GLY A 285 17.27 -40.18 6.78
CA GLY A 285 17.20 -39.95 8.22
C GLY A 285 15.77 -39.93 8.74
N ARG A 286 14.85 -39.24 8.04
CA ARG A 286 13.42 -39.16 8.39
C ARG A 286 12.78 -40.54 8.39
N LYS A 287 13.01 -41.33 7.35
CA LYS A 287 12.52 -42.71 7.25
C LYS A 287 13.09 -43.57 8.37
N ARG A 288 14.41 -43.57 8.56
CA ARG A 288 15.12 -44.38 9.57
C ARG A 288 14.64 -44.09 10.99
N VAL A 289 14.49 -42.82 11.35
CA VAL A 289 14.07 -42.40 12.70
C VAL A 289 12.61 -42.78 12.96
N PHE A 290 11.73 -42.56 11.97
CA PHE A 290 10.33 -42.94 12.09
C PHE A 290 10.14 -44.47 12.19
N GLU A 291 10.85 -45.25 11.36
CA GLU A 291 10.83 -46.72 11.40
C GLU A 291 11.39 -47.30 12.70
N ALA A 292 12.26 -46.54 13.40
CA ALA A 292 12.73 -46.88 14.75
C ALA A 292 11.69 -46.58 15.86
N GLY A 293 10.47 -46.13 15.50
CA GLY A 293 9.39 -45.83 16.43
C GLY A 293 9.44 -44.44 17.06
N ILE A 294 10.40 -43.60 16.66
CA ILE A 294 10.54 -42.23 17.16
C ILE A 294 9.65 -41.31 16.32
N THR A 295 8.55 -40.86 16.93
CA THR A 295 7.47 -40.14 16.25
C THR A 295 7.25 -38.72 16.77
N GLY A 296 7.82 -38.36 17.92
CA GLY A 296 7.71 -37.04 18.52
C GLY A 296 8.67 -36.00 17.90
N PRO A 297 8.59 -34.72 18.31
CA PRO A 297 9.40 -33.62 17.77
C PRO A 297 10.91 -33.89 17.79
N GLU A 298 11.41 -34.65 18.77
CA GLU A 298 12.79 -35.11 18.86
C GLU A 298 13.24 -35.92 17.63
N GLY A 299 12.30 -36.63 16.99
CA GLY A 299 12.55 -37.34 15.75
C GLY A 299 12.98 -36.41 14.61
N HIS A 300 12.45 -35.17 14.58
CA HIS A 300 12.85 -34.17 13.60
C HIS A 300 14.32 -33.79 13.76
N TYR A 301 14.76 -33.52 14.98
CA TYR A 301 16.16 -33.24 15.33
C TYR A 301 17.07 -34.42 14.94
N LEU A 302 16.72 -35.64 15.35
CA LEU A 302 17.51 -36.86 15.10
C LEU A 302 17.59 -37.23 13.61
N SER A 303 16.58 -36.88 12.82
CA SER A 303 16.53 -37.20 11.40
C SER A 303 17.45 -36.34 10.54
N ARG A 304 17.94 -35.21 11.08
CA ARG A 304 18.71 -34.19 10.33
C ARG A 304 19.92 -33.69 11.13
N PRO A 305 20.88 -34.55 11.51
CA PRO A 305 22.02 -34.13 12.34
C PRO A 305 22.86 -33.05 11.65
N ALA A 306 23.63 -32.27 12.44
CA ALA A 306 24.41 -31.13 11.96
C ALA A 306 25.36 -31.46 10.79
N VAL A 307 25.90 -32.69 10.75
CA VAL A 307 26.75 -33.15 9.63
C VAL A 307 26.10 -33.04 8.25
N LEU A 308 24.76 -33.12 8.16
CA LEU A 308 24.04 -32.96 6.89
C LEU A 308 23.95 -31.51 6.42
N GLU A 309 24.02 -30.57 7.36
CA GLU A 309 24.12 -29.15 7.11
C GLU A 309 25.56 -28.76 6.75
N ASP A 310 26.53 -29.34 7.47
CA ASP A 310 27.96 -29.15 7.23
C ASP A 310 28.36 -29.56 5.80
N GLU A 311 27.94 -30.77 5.39
CA GLU A 311 28.23 -31.31 4.05
C GLU A 311 27.60 -30.46 2.95
N ALA A 312 26.31 -30.16 3.06
CA ALA A 312 25.60 -29.40 2.04
C ALA A 312 26.15 -27.97 1.93
N THR A 313 26.54 -27.36 3.06
CA THR A 313 27.20 -26.05 3.09
C THR A 313 28.54 -26.11 2.35
N TYR A 314 29.37 -27.11 2.67
CA TYR A 314 30.64 -27.32 1.97
C TYR A 314 30.45 -27.49 0.46
N ARG A 315 29.48 -28.31 0.04
CA ARG A 315 29.19 -28.57 -1.37
C ARG A 315 28.68 -27.32 -2.10
N ALA A 316 27.74 -26.57 -1.52
CA ALA A 316 27.26 -25.30 -2.06
C ALA A 316 28.41 -24.28 -2.23
N LEU A 317 29.29 -24.18 -1.22
CA LEU A 317 30.48 -23.34 -1.30
C LEU A 317 31.41 -23.77 -2.44
N LYS A 318 31.64 -25.07 -2.62
CA LYS A 318 32.49 -25.57 -3.72
C LYS A 318 31.93 -25.28 -5.10
N TYR A 319 30.60 -25.39 -5.27
CA TYR A 319 29.96 -25.02 -6.52
C TYR A 319 30.02 -23.51 -6.78
N ALA A 320 29.78 -22.68 -5.76
CA ALA A 320 29.93 -21.23 -5.89
C ALA A 320 31.39 -20.80 -6.16
N GLU A 321 32.37 -21.50 -5.57
CA GLU A 321 33.82 -21.30 -5.82
C GLU A 321 34.16 -21.62 -7.29
N PHE A 322 33.67 -22.76 -7.79
CA PHE A 322 33.85 -23.18 -9.17
C PHE A 322 33.23 -22.20 -10.18
N VAL A 323 31.98 -21.78 -9.94
CA VAL A 323 31.27 -20.81 -10.79
C VAL A 323 31.85 -19.39 -10.63
N ASN A 324 32.51 -19.09 -9.50
CA ASN A 324 32.95 -17.75 -9.10
C ASN A 324 31.79 -16.75 -8.95
N VAL A 325 30.78 -17.13 -8.17
CA VAL A 325 29.64 -16.31 -7.77
C VAL A 325 29.67 -16.07 -6.26
N PRO A 326 29.31 -14.89 -5.74
CA PRO A 326 29.07 -14.76 -4.30
C PRO A 326 27.93 -15.67 -3.87
N ILE A 327 27.91 -16.12 -2.62
CA ILE A 327 26.86 -17.00 -2.11
C ILE A 327 26.44 -16.60 -0.70
N TRP A 328 25.14 -16.69 -0.43
CA TRP A 328 24.55 -16.45 0.89
C TRP A 328 24.01 -17.77 1.44
N ILE A 329 24.61 -18.28 2.51
CA ILE A 329 24.11 -19.48 3.19
C ILE A 329 23.13 -19.02 4.27
N VAL A 330 21.86 -19.36 4.10
CA VAL A 330 20.77 -18.94 5.00
C VAL A 330 20.73 -19.79 6.27
N HIS A 331 20.14 -19.25 7.35
CA HIS A 331 19.80 -19.92 8.62
C HIS A 331 20.80 -21.02 9.05
N VAL A 332 22.08 -20.68 9.16
CA VAL A 332 23.14 -21.59 9.59
C VAL A 332 23.01 -21.83 11.09
N MET A 333 22.80 -23.09 11.46
CA MET A 333 22.59 -23.55 12.84
C MET A 333 23.77 -24.39 13.34
N SER A 334 24.64 -24.87 12.45
CA SER A 334 25.85 -25.64 12.80
C SER A 334 27.11 -24.78 12.85
N ALA A 335 27.78 -24.78 14.00
CA ALA A 335 29.13 -24.21 14.15
C ALA A 335 30.15 -24.73 13.10
N ASN A 336 30.07 -26.01 12.70
CA ASN A 336 30.99 -26.57 11.71
C ASN A 336 30.69 -26.03 10.29
N ALA A 337 29.40 -25.86 9.94
CA ALA A 337 29.03 -25.19 8.70
C ALA A 337 29.56 -23.74 8.65
N ILE A 338 29.55 -23.02 9.78
CA ILE A 338 30.19 -21.70 9.90
C ILE A 338 31.72 -21.79 9.72
N GLU A 339 32.38 -22.82 10.26
CA GLU A 339 33.80 -23.05 10.01
C GLU A 339 34.09 -23.26 8.52
N GLU A 340 33.26 -23.99 7.79
CA GLU A 340 33.41 -24.19 6.35
C GLU A 340 33.27 -22.87 5.58
N ILE A 341 32.28 -22.03 5.94
CA ILE A 341 32.13 -20.68 5.39
C ILE A 341 33.38 -19.83 5.72
N THR A 342 33.90 -19.94 6.94
CA THR A 342 35.08 -19.21 7.38
C THR A 342 36.33 -19.64 6.61
N ARG A 343 36.52 -20.95 6.39
CA ARG A 343 37.61 -21.50 5.56
C ARG A 343 37.49 -21.03 4.12
N ALA A 344 36.28 -21.02 3.56
CA ALA A 344 36.01 -20.49 2.23
C ALA A 344 36.40 -19.00 2.12
N ARG A 345 35.96 -18.16 3.05
CA ARG A 345 36.34 -16.74 3.12
C ARG A 345 37.84 -16.56 3.28
N GLY A 346 38.50 -17.41 4.08
CA GLY A 346 39.96 -17.41 4.25
C GLY A 346 40.74 -17.70 2.96
N ARG A 347 40.13 -18.39 1.99
CA ARG A 347 40.67 -18.61 0.64
C ARG A 347 40.30 -17.49 -0.35
N GLY A 348 39.60 -16.44 0.10
CA GLY A 348 39.17 -15.32 -0.74
C GLY A 348 37.77 -15.49 -1.38
N GLN A 349 37.03 -16.56 -1.05
CA GLN A 349 35.67 -16.74 -1.55
C GLN A 349 34.71 -15.72 -0.91
N ARG A 350 33.78 -15.19 -1.72
CA ARG A 350 32.73 -14.26 -1.27
C ARG A 350 31.53 -15.06 -0.77
N ALA A 351 31.55 -15.43 0.51
CA ALA A 351 30.44 -16.14 1.15
C ALA A 351 29.90 -15.32 2.34
N ILE A 352 28.58 -15.24 2.46
CA ILE A 352 27.90 -14.62 3.59
C ILE A 352 27.22 -15.72 4.42
N CYS A 353 27.40 -15.64 5.73
CA CYS A 353 26.74 -16.52 6.70
C CYS A 353 25.60 -15.76 7.36
N GLU A 354 24.38 -16.26 7.23
CA GLU A 354 23.22 -15.81 8.00
C GLU A 354 22.94 -16.82 9.10
N VAL A 355 22.76 -16.33 10.32
CA VAL A 355 22.24 -17.12 11.45
C VAL A 355 20.90 -16.54 11.87
N ILE A 356 20.15 -17.27 12.69
CA ILE A 356 18.82 -16.84 13.14
C ILE A 356 18.76 -16.68 14.66
N ALA A 357 17.88 -15.80 15.13
CA ALA A 357 17.71 -15.49 16.55
C ALA A 357 17.49 -16.73 17.43
N SER A 358 16.78 -17.74 16.93
CA SER A 358 16.54 -18.99 17.64
C SER A 358 17.82 -19.81 17.89
N GLY A 359 18.75 -19.83 16.94
CA GLY A 359 20.05 -20.48 17.08
C GLY A 359 20.99 -19.78 18.08
N ILE A 360 20.67 -18.54 18.44
CA ILE A 360 21.35 -17.78 19.50
C ILE A 360 20.66 -18.03 20.84
N ALA A 361 19.33 -18.04 20.87
CA ALA A 361 18.53 -18.05 22.10
C ALA A 361 18.31 -19.44 22.73
N PHE A 362 18.37 -20.51 21.94
CA PHE A 362 17.98 -21.85 22.38
C PHE A 362 19.03 -22.91 22.04
N ASP A 363 18.91 -24.06 22.70
CA ASP A 363 19.68 -25.27 22.47
C ASP A 363 18.72 -26.47 22.40
N GLU A 364 19.26 -27.68 22.18
CA GLU A 364 18.48 -28.88 21.89
C GLU A 364 17.49 -29.25 22.99
N SER A 365 17.70 -28.77 24.23
CA SER A 365 16.83 -29.08 25.37
C SER A 365 15.35 -28.75 25.10
N VAL A 366 15.07 -27.75 24.25
CA VAL A 366 13.70 -27.33 23.92
C VAL A 366 12.94 -28.38 23.10
N VAL A 367 13.63 -29.12 22.21
CA VAL A 367 12.99 -30.16 21.37
C VAL A 367 12.88 -31.50 22.09
N PHE A 368 13.62 -31.69 23.18
CA PHE A 368 13.51 -32.86 24.07
C PHE A 368 12.61 -32.61 25.29
N ASN A 369 11.82 -31.53 25.28
CA ASN A 369 10.85 -31.27 26.35
C ASN A 369 9.84 -32.43 26.46
N PRO A 370 9.55 -32.96 27.67
CA PRO A 370 8.61 -34.05 27.85
C PRO A 370 7.16 -33.69 27.46
N ASP A 371 6.79 -32.41 27.48
CA ASP A 371 5.52 -31.96 26.91
C ASP A 371 5.67 -31.78 25.39
N TRP A 372 4.99 -32.66 24.65
CA TRP A 372 4.93 -32.62 23.20
C TRP A 372 4.53 -31.24 22.65
N LYS A 373 3.57 -30.55 23.30
CA LYS A 373 3.11 -29.23 22.82
C LYS A 373 4.20 -28.18 22.96
N GLU A 374 5.01 -28.26 24.01
CA GLU A 374 6.15 -27.37 24.20
C GLU A 374 7.24 -27.67 23.20
N ALA A 375 7.63 -28.95 23.03
CA ALA A 375 8.66 -29.35 22.08
C ALA A 375 8.31 -29.03 20.62
N ALA A 376 7.04 -29.22 20.22
CA ALA A 376 6.59 -29.01 18.85
C ALA A 376 6.69 -27.56 18.37
N LYS A 377 6.66 -26.57 19.28
CA LYS A 377 6.84 -25.15 18.95
C LYS A 377 8.19 -24.91 18.25
N TYR A 378 9.21 -25.66 18.67
CA TYR A 378 10.59 -25.48 18.26
C TYR A 378 10.99 -26.22 16.98
N VAL A 379 10.05 -26.94 16.35
CA VAL A 379 10.32 -27.69 15.12
C VAL A 379 10.50 -26.73 13.94
N MET A 380 11.74 -26.67 13.43
CA MET A 380 12.14 -25.97 12.22
C MET A 380 13.33 -26.66 11.54
N SER A 381 13.74 -26.23 10.34
CA SER A 381 14.81 -26.84 9.56
C SER A 381 15.77 -25.79 8.98
N PRO A 382 17.09 -25.85 9.26
CA PRO A 382 17.75 -26.82 10.14
C PRO A 382 17.26 -26.73 11.60
N PRO A 383 17.25 -27.83 12.37
CA PRO A 383 16.73 -27.81 13.74
C PRO A 383 17.67 -27.04 14.68
N ILE A 384 17.11 -26.51 15.77
CA ILE A 384 17.91 -25.97 16.89
C ILE A 384 18.92 -27.03 17.35
N ARG A 385 20.19 -26.63 17.43
CA ARG A 385 21.33 -27.53 17.65
C ARG A 385 21.74 -27.59 19.11
N SER A 386 22.77 -28.40 19.36
CA SER A 386 23.31 -28.57 20.70
C SER A 386 23.83 -27.26 21.29
N LYS A 387 23.90 -27.19 22.63
CA LYS A 387 24.53 -26.07 23.34
C LYS A 387 25.92 -25.69 22.79
N ALA A 388 26.69 -26.68 22.37
CA ALA A 388 28.01 -26.47 21.78
C ALA A 388 27.94 -25.68 20.46
N HIS A 389 26.96 -26.00 19.60
CA HIS A 389 26.73 -25.24 18.37
C HIS A 389 26.17 -23.85 18.65
N GLN A 390 25.24 -23.70 19.60
CA GLN A 390 24.74 -22.39 20.03
C GLN A 390 25.89 -21.46 20.46
N LEU A 391 26.80 -21.95 21.31
CA LEU A 391 27.98 -21.20 21.73
C LEU A 391 28.96 -20.95 20.57
N GLY A 392 29.08 -21.89 19.65
CA GLY A 392 29.84 -21.72 18.40
C GLY A 392 29.30 -20.60 17.52
N ILE A 393 27.97 -20.49 17.38
CA ILE A 393 27.31 -19.38 16.70
C ILE A 393 27.65 -18.05 17.39
N LYS A 394 27.47 -17.94 18.71
CA LYS A 394 27.81 -16.71 19.46
C LYS A 394 29.26 -16.29 19.25
N ARG A 395 30.21 -17.24 19.31
CA ARG A 395 31.64 -17.00 19.02
C ARG A 395 31.88 -16.53 17.59
N ALA A 396 31.18 -17.11 16.61
CA ALA A 396 31.31 -16.74 15.22
C ALA A 396 30.70 -15.37 14.88
N ILE A 397 29.67 -14.95 15.62
CA ILE A 397 29.16 -13.58 15.54
C ILE A 397 30.23 -12.64 16.10
N ALA A 398 30.73 -12.90 17.31
CA ALA A 398 31.76 -12.09 17.96
C ALA A 398 33.07 -11.98 17.15
N GLY A 399 33.44 -13.04 16.41
CA GLY A 399 34.62 -13.04 15.56
C GLY A 399 34.42 -12.46 14.15
N GLY A 400 33.22 -11.96 13.81
CA GLY A 400 32.91 -11.36 12.51
C GLY A 400 32.77 -12.37 11.35
N GLN A 401 32.59 -13.66 11.65
CA GLN A 401 32.36 -14.70 10.65
C GLN A 401 30.91 -14.67 10.13
N VAL A 402 29.96 -14.22 10.95
CA VAL A 402 28.55 -14.05 10.60
C VAL A 402 28.30 -12.69 9.94
N GLY A 403 27.51 -12.67 8.87
CA GLY A 403 27.11 -11.46 8.18
C GLY A 403 25.83 -10.85 8.75
N ALA A 404 24.78 -11.66 8.88
CA ALA A 404 23.45 -11.21 9.27
C ALA A 404 22.79 -12.11 10.33
N ILE A 405 21.96 -11.50 11.18
CA ILE A 405 21.05 -12.18 12.10
C ILE A 405 19.62 -11.97 11.59
N ALA A 406 18.96 -13.05 11.20
CA ALA A 406 17.60 -13.08 10.68
C ALA A 406 16.65 -13.83 11.63
N THR A 407 15.44 -14.15 11.19
CA THR A 407 14.48 -14.94 11.99
C THR A 407 14.09 -16.26 11.39
N ASP A 408 14.02 -16.35 10.06
CA ASP A 408 13.28 -17.43 9.38
C ASP A 408 11.82 -17.49 9.87
N HIS A 409 11.19 -16.31 10.00
CA HIS A 409 9.86 -16.16 10.58
C HIS A 409 8.80 -16.89 9.73
N ALA A 410 8.35 -18.04 10.22
CA ALA A 410 7.37 -18.92 9.62
C ALA A 410 6.40 -19.45 10.71
N PRO A 411 5.43 -18.62 11.14
CA PRO A 411 4.63 -18.88 12.33
C PRO A 411 3.48 -19.88 12.05
N TYR A 412 3.37 -20.91 12.90
CA TYR A 412 2.28 -21.89 12.86
C TYR A 412 1.71 -22.14 14.26
N ASN A 413 0.39 -21.95 14.42
CA ASN A 413 -0.31 -22.14 15.69
C ASN A 413 -0.19 -23.57 16.23
N SER A 414 -0.42 -23.72 17.53
CA SER A 414 -0.36 -24.99 18.25
C SER A 414 -1.25 -26.07 17.61
N THR A 415 -2.43 -25.70 17.10
CA THR A 415 -3.36 -26.62 16.41
C THR A 415 -2.83 -27.11 15.07
N MET A 416 -2.01 -26.30 14.38
CA MET A 416 -1.40 -26.65 13.11
C MET A 416 -0.18 -27.55 13.34
N LYS A 417 0.64 -27.22 14.36
CA LYS A 417 1.72 -28.11 14.83
C LYS A 417 1.19 -29.49 15.21
N ALA A 418 0.04 -29.56 15.88
CA ALA A 418 -0.61 -30.80 16.31
C ALA A 418 -0.95 -31.79 15.19
N LYS A 419 -0.93 -31.39 13.91
CA LYS A 419 -1.08 -32.31 12.77
C LYS A 419 -0.02 -33.42 12.78
N GLY A 420 1.17 -33.14 13.28
CA GLY A 420 2.25 -34.12 13.42
C GLY A 420 2.37 -34.76 14.80
N ARG A 421 1.30 -34.80 15.61
CA ARG A 421 1.33 -35.35 16.98
C ARG A 421 1.87 -36.78 17.07
N HIS A 422 1.61 -37.57 16.05
CA HIS A 422 2.03 -38.97 15.96
C HIS A 422 3.02 -39.22 14.81
N ASP A 423 3.49 -38.16 14.17
CA ASP A 423 4.45 -38.21 13.08
C ASP A 423 5.13 -36.84 12.92
N PHE A 424 6.35 -36.72 13.45
CA PHE A 424 7.14 -35.49 13.38
C PHE A 424 7.33 -34.96 11.95
N ARG A 425 7.26 -35.85 10.95
CA ARG A 425 7.42 -35.51 9.53
C ARG A 425 6.30 -34.60 9.01
N LEU A 426 5.16 -34.59 9.69
CA LEU A 426 3.97 -33.81 9.38
C LEU A 426 3.83 -32.54 10.24
N ILE A 427 4.74 -32.30 11.18
CA ILE A 427 4.76 -31.03 11.94
C ILE A 427 5.22 -29.92 10.97
N PRO A 428 4.41 -28.87 10.75
CA PRO A 428 4.83 -27.72 9.96
C PRO A 428 6.13 -27.13 10.51
N ASN A 429 7.12 -26.94 9.64
CA ASN A 429 8.44 -26.44 10.01
C ASN A 429 8.44 -24.92 10.02
N GLY A 430 8.80 -24.32 11.14
CA GLY A 430 8.88 -22.87 11.30
C GLY A 430 8.54 -22.39 12.70
N MET A 431 9.03 -21.21 13.04
CA MET A 431 8.77 -20.51 14.31
C MET A 431 8.53 -19.02 14.04
N HIS A 432 7.96 -18.30 15.01
CA HIS A 432 8.01 -16.84 15.00
C HIS A 432 9.33 -16.32 15.59
N GLY A 433 9.51 -15.00 15.56
CA GLY A 433 10.75 -14.35 15.97
C GLY A 433 10.94 -12.93 15.44
N ILE A 434 10.05 -12.45 14.54
CA ILE A 434 10.20 -11.17 13.84
C ILE A 434 10.17 -9.95 14.77
N GLU A 435 9.37 -10.04 15.84
CA GLU A 435 9.27 -9.02 16.90
C GLU A 435 10.44 -9.15 17.89
N GLU A 436 10.88 -10.38 18.13
CA GLU A 436 11.85 -10.70 19.18
C GLU A 436 13.30 -10.54 18.73
N ARG A 437 13.59 -10.62 17.42
CA ARG A 437 14.93 -10.67 16.83
C ARG A 437 15.91 -9.66 17.43
N MET A 438 15.51 -8.39 17.44
CA MET A 438 16.32 -7.26 17.88
C MET A 438 16.61 -7.36 19.39
N HIS A 439 15.57 -7.66 20.18
CA HIS A 439 15.66 -7.83 21.63
C HIS A 439 16.52 -9.04 22.05
N VAL A 440 16.36 -10.16 21.35
CA VAL A 440 17.16 -11.37 21.54
C VAL A 440 18.62 -11.09 21.22
N ALA A 441 18.92 -10.50 20.06
CA ALA A 441 20.29 -10.18 19.67
C ALA A 441 20.94 -9.17 20.64
N TRP A 442 20.19 -8.17 21.12
CA TRP A 442 20.70 -7.23 22.11
C TRP A 442 21.02 -7.93 23.44
N HIS A 443 20.07 -8.69 23.97
CA HIS A 443 20.22 -9.33 25.28
C HIS A 443 21.29 -10.41 25.29
N GLU A 444 21.26 -11.33 24.32
CA GLU A 444 22.11 -12.51 24.28
C GLU A 444 23.54 -12.22 23.78
N LEU A 445 23.76 -11.06 23.13
CA LEU A 445 25.06 -10.72 22.52
C LEU A 445 25.65 -9.42 23.07
N VAL A 446 24.89 -8.33 23.12
CA VAL A 446 25.42 -7.02 23.58
C VAL A 446 25.54 -7.01 25.11
N ASN A 447 24.47 -7.34 25.83
CA ASN A 447 24.52 -7.32 27.30
C ASN A 447 25.46 -8.39 27.88
N GLU A 448 25.58 -9.53 27.22
CA GLU A 448 26.53 -10.59 27.60
C GLU A 448 27.99 -10.27 27.22
N GLY A 449 28.24 -9.17 26.48
CA GLY A 449 29.58 -8.73 26.13
C GLY A 449 30.24 -9.51 24.98
N TRP A 450 29.45 -10.21 24.15
CA TRP A 450 29.96 -10.87 22.94
C TRP A 450 30.29 -9.87 21.84
N ILE A 451 29.47 -8.82 21.68
CA ILE A 451 29.59 -7.83 20.60
C ILE A 451 29.32 -6.41 21.09
N THR A 452 29.78 -5.42 20.31
CA THR A 452 29.48 -4.00 20.56
C THR A 452 28.11 -3.59 19.99
N PRO A 453 27.54 -2.43 20.40
CA PRO A 453 26.37 -1.87 19.73
C PRO A 453 26.56 -1.64 18.22
N SER A 454 27.77 -1.30 17.76
CA SER A 454 28.07 -1.15 16.33
C SER A 454 28.05 -2.49 15.58
N ASP A 455 28.52 -3.57 16.21
CA ASP A 455 28.40 -4.92 15.65
C ASP A 455 26.93 -5.37 15.62
N TYR A 456 26.15 -5.02 16.64
CA TYR A 456 24.71 -5.25 16.64
C TYR A 456 24.04 -4.58 15.42
N VAL A 457 24.33 -3.31 15.14
CA VAL A 457 23.83 -2.62 13.93
C VAL A 457 24.31 -3.31 12.65
N ARG A 458 25.59 -3.71 12.61
CA ARG A 458 26.19 -4.42 11.46
C ARG A 458 25.41 -5.70 11.11
N HIS A 459 25.11 -6.52 12.12
CA HIS A 459 24.48 -7.83 11.92
C HIS A 459 22.96 -7.77 11.75
N THR A 460 22.30 -6.72 12.28
CA THR A 460 20.83 -6.61 12.23
C THR A 460 20.31 -5.74 11.09
N SER A 461 21.18 -4.93 10.45
CA SER A 461 20.76 -4.01 9.39
C SER A 461 21.82 -3.81 8.28
N THR A 462 23.01 -3.30 8.60
CA THR A 462 23.94 -2.75 7.58
C THR A 462 24.45 -3.80 6.60
N THR A 463 24.85 -4.99 7.08
CA THR A 463 25.36 -6.05 6.18
C THR A 463 24.29 -6.52 5.20
N THR A 464 23.04 -6.65 5.68
CA THR A 464 21.89 -6.98 4.85
C THR A 464 21.64 -5.89 3.82
N ALA A 465 21.62 -4.62 4.22
CA ALA A 465 21.45 -3.51 3.30
C ALA A 465 22.54 -3.47 2.21
N GLN A 466 23.80 -3.74 2.58
CA GLN A 466 24.91 -3.76 1.62
C GLN A 466 24.80 -4.94 0.65
N SER A 467 24.44 -6.12 1.15
CA SER A 467 24.43 -7.36 0.36
C SER A 467 23.29 -7.39 -0.66
N PHE A 468 22.16 -6.74 -0.34
CA PHE A 468 20.99 -6.65 -1.21
C PHE A 468 20.84 -5.29 -1.90
N ASN A 469 21.90 -4.49 -1.94
CA ASN A 469 21.96 -3.22 -2.67
C ASN A 469 20.92 -2.16 -2.23
N MET A 470 20.66 -2.11 -0.92
CA MET A 470 19.81 -1.10 -0.26
C MET A 470 20.63 -0.03 0.49
N TYR A 471 21.93 -0.23 0.68
CA TYR A 471 22.82 0.73 1.35
C TYR A 471 23.27 1.86 0.41
N PRO A 472 23.36 3.14 0.84
CA PRO A 472 23.11 3.67 2.18
C PRO A 472 21.67 4.15 2.39
N ARG A 473 20.73 3.80 1.50
CA ARG A 473 19.33 4.20 1.66
C ARG A 473 18.73 3.61 2.95
N LYS A 474 19.05 2.35 3.24
CA LYS A 474 18.70 1.63 4.48
C LYS A 474 19.95 1.16 5.22
N GLY A 475 19.78 0.83 6.51
CA GLY A 475 20.84 0.24 7.35
C GLY A 475 21.93 1.21 7.78
N VAL A 476 21.65 2.51 7.76
CA VAL A 476 22.51 3.59 8.28
C VAL A 476 21.67 4.80 8.66
N ILE A 477 22.09 5.53 9.69
CA ILE A 477 21.59 6.88 10.00
C ILE A 477 22.58 7.87 9.40
N ALA A 478 22.23 8.45 8.25
CA ALA A 478 23.04 9.47 7.59
C ALA A 478 22.15 10.41 6.77
N PRO A 479 22.54 11.68 6.54
CA PRO A 479 21.79 12.57 5.65
C PRO A 479 21.49 11.93 4.29
N GLY A 480 20.21 11.88 3.93
CA GLY A 480 19.71 11.29 2.69
C GLY A 480 19.31 9.81 2.78
N SER A 481 19.57 9.12 3.91
CA SER A 481 18.99 7.80 4.15
C SER A 481 17.49 7.90 4.48
N ASP A 482 16.76 6.81 4.26
CA ASP A 482 15.38 6.70 4.71
C ASP A 482 15.34 6.87 6.24
N ALA A 483 14.31 7.55 6.75
CA ALA A 483 14.10 7.75 8.18
C ALA A 483 13.49 6.51 8.84
N ASP A 484 14.20 5.40 8.70
CA ASP A 484 13.93 4.13 9.36
C ASP A 484 14.85 4.02 10.58
N VAL A 485 14.35 4.42 11.75
CA VAL A 485 15.14 4.65 12.96
C VAL A 485 14.47 4.01 14.17
N ILE A 486 15.25 3.40 15.05
CA ILE A 486 14.79 2.89 16.34
C ILE A 486 15.46 3.62 17.50
N ILE A 487 14.74 3.70 18.61
CA ILE A 487 15.28 4.10 19.92
C ILE A 487 15.20 2.87 20.82
N LEU A 488 16.35 2.41 21.28
CA LEU A 488 16.48 1.30 22.22
C LEU A 488 16.93 1.83 23.57
N ASP A 489 16.12 1.58 24.60
CA ASP A 489 16.47 1.83 25.99
C ASP A 489 17.19 0.59 26.54
N PRO A 490 18.49 0.69 26.89
CA PRO A 490 19.27 -0.45 27.34
C PRO A 490 18.91 -0.93 28.75
N GLU A 491 18.22 -0.12 29.56
CA GLU A 491 17.93 -0.40 30.96
C GLU A 491 16.57 -1.07 31.17
N VAL A 492 15.64 -0.91 30.24
CA VAL A 492 14.30 -1.51 30.36
C VAL A 492 14.37 -3.03 30.30
N VAL A 493 13.77 -3.65 31.32
CA VAL A 493 13.56 -5.09 31.42
C VAL A 493 12.12 -5.41 31.06
N HIS A 494 11.91 -6.38 30.16
CA HIS A 494 10.57 -6.78 29.71
C HIS A 494 10.49 -8.30 29.53
N THR A 495 9.26 -8.84 29.61
CA THR A 495 9.00 -10.28 29.47
C THR A 495 8.19 -10.53 28.22
N MET A 496 8.64 -11.49 27.41
CA MET A 496 7.94 -11.87 26.19
C MET A 496 6.82 -12.87 26.50
N SER A 497 5.67 -12.69 25.86
CA SER A 497 4.51 -13.57 25.99
C SER A 497 3.65 -13.52 24.74
N ALA A 498 3.00 -14.63 24.42
CA ALA A 498 2.01 -14.69 23.35
C ALA A 498 0.81 -13.75 23.60
N LYS A 499 0.60 -13.32 24.84
CA LYS A 499 -0.47 -12.36 25.18
C LYS A 499 -0.14 -10.92 24.83
N THR A 500 1.14 -10.61 24.66
CA THR A 500 1.64 -9.24 24.47
C THR A 500 2.37 -9.04 23.15
N HIS A 501 2.68 -10.11 22.43
CA HIS A 501 3.21 -10.01 21.07
C HIS A 501 2.14 -9.52 20.09
N HIS A 502 2.58 -9.12 18.90
CA HIS A 502 1.72 -8.59 17.84
C HIS A 502 1.57 -9.58 16.67
N SER A 503 2.11 -10.80 16.83
CA SER A 503 1.85 -11.94 15.94
C SER A 503 0.45 -12.53 16.21
N LYS A 504 -0.17 -13.14 15.19
CA LYS A 504 -1.38 -13.97 15.31
C LYS A 504 -1.13 -15.34 15.94
N MET A 505 0.12 -15.63 16.32
CA MET A 505 0.49 -16.85 17.03
C MET A 505 -0.25 -16.99 18.36
N ASP A 506 -0.74 -18.20 18.64
CA ASP A 506 -1.39 -18.56 19.90
C ASP A 506 -0.41 -18.94 21.02
N THR A 507 0.87 -19.04 20.68
CA THR A 507 1.96 -19.47 21.57
C THR A 507 3.23 -18.68 21.30
N SER A 508 4.10 -18.53 22.31
CA SER A 508 5.44 -17.96 22.14
C SER A 508 6.53 -19.01 22.44
N VAL A 509 7.61 -18.99 21.67
CA VAL A 509 8.85 -19.76 21.94
C VAL A 509 9.70 -19.04 22.99
N TYR A 510 9.43 -17.75 23.22
CA TYR A 510 10.06 -16.93 24.25
C TYR A 510 9.16 -16.74 25.48
N GLU A 511 8.11 -17.56 25.64
CA GLU A 511 7.10 -17.40 26.69
C GLU A 511 7.71 -17.31 28.08
N GLY A 512 7.43 -16.20 28.78
CA GLY A 512 7.90 -15.97 30.15
C GLY A 512 9.39 -15.64 30.27
N ARG A 513 10.15 -15.58 29.17
CA ARG A 513 11.56 -15.16 29.19
C ARG A 513 11.66 -13.65 29.34
N THR A 514 12.61 -13.22 30.17
CA THR A 514 12.88 -11.81 30.45
C THR A 514 14.12 -11.34 29.69
N PHE A 515 13.99 -10.20 29.02
CA PHE A 515 15.04 -9.55 28.24
C PHE A 515 15.31 -8.16 28.78
N LYS A 516 16.59 -7.75 28.78
CA LYS A 516 17.05 -6.40 29.14
C LYS A 516 17.48 -5.68 27.86
N GLY A 517 17.05 -4.44 27.69
CA GLY A 517 17.18 -3.67 26.46
C GLY A 517 15.92 -3.79 25.62
N LYS A 518 15.16 -2.70 25.46
CA LYS A 518 13.86 -2.69 24.78
C LYS A 518 13.79 -1.59 23.73
N VAL A 519 13.25 -1.91 22.56
CA VAL A 519 12.88 -0.89 21.56
C VAL A 519 11.65 -0.15 22.07
N THR A 520 11.84 1.12 22.42
CA THR A 520 10.79 1.99 22.98
C THR A 520 10.12 2.83 21.91
N THR A 521 10.80 3.06 20.78
CA THR A 521 10.27 3.82 19.65
C THR A 521 10.78 3.23 18.34
N THR A 522 9.89 3.07 17.38
CA THR A 522 10.22 2.74 15.98
C THR A 522 9.65 3.82 15.08
N ILE A 523 10.51 4.33 14.21
CA ILE A 523 10.18 5.29 13.16
C ILE A 523 10.42 4.58 11.83
N ALA A 524 9.40 4.53 10.98
CA ALA A 524 9.49 3.96 9.65
C ALA A 524 9.06 5.01 8.63
N GLN A 525 9.87 5.25 7.61
CA GLN A 525 9.64 6.29 6.59
C GLN A 525 9.33 7.67 7.22
N GLY A 526 9.95 7.99 8.36
CA GLY A 526 9.78 9.25 9.08
C GLY A 526 8.45 9.39 9.85
N ILE A 527 7.73 8.29 10.07
CA ILE A 527 6.50 8.24 10.86
C ILE A 527 6.78 7.44 12.14
N VAL A 528 6.35 7.96 13.30
CA VAL A 528 6.46 7.24 14.57
C VAL A 528 5.38 6.15 14.64
N VAL A 529 5.75 4.93 14.29
CA VAL A 529 4.83 3.79 14.13
C VAL A 529 4.69 2.95 15.40
N TRP A 530 5.69 2.99 16.28
CA TRP A 530 5.67 2.33 17.58
C TRP A 530 6.20 3.29 18.64
N GLU A 531 5.45 3.48 19.72
CA GLU A 531 5.87 4.26 20.88
C GLU A 531 5.01 3.89 22.09
N ASN A 532 5.57 3.91 23.30
CA ASN A 532 4.82 3.69 24.55
C ASN A 532 4.03 2.36 24.58
N ASP A 533 4.62 1.29 24.05
CA ASP A 533 4.00 -0.02 23.93
C ASP A 533 2.69 -0.03 23.12
N LYS A 534 2.58 0.90 22.17
CA LYS A 534 1.43 1.03 21.28
C LYS A 534 1.89 1.16 19.84
N LEU A 535 1.23 0.38 19.00
CA LEU A 535 1.32 0.51 17.57
C LEU A 535 0.37 1.63 17.11
N ASN A 536 0.87 2.65 16.42
CA ASN A 536 0.07 3.80 15.99
C ASN A 536 -0.71 3.47 14.70
N HIS A 537 -1.84 2.78 14.87
CA HIS A 537 -2.62 2.23 13.74
C HIS A 537 -3.26 3.26 12.81
N SER A 538 -3.48 4.49 13.26
CA SER A 538 -4.05 5.56 12.43
C SER A 538 -3.21 5.85 11.19
N ASP A 539 -1.89 5.62 11.30
CA ASP A 539 -0.92 6.02 10.29
C ASP A 539 -0.61 4.85 9.32
N PHE A 540 -0.90 3.60 9.71
CA PHE A 540 -0.82 2.44 8.79
C PHE A 540 -1.98 2.42 7.78
N ALA A 541 -3.14 2.96 8.14
CA ALA A 541 -4.26 3.13 7.20
C ALA A 541 -3.91 4.08 6.03
N THR A 542 -2.86 4.89 6.19
CA THR A 542 -2.25 5.73 5.16
C THR A 542 -1.01 5.14 4.50
N MET A 543 -0.43 4.06 5.04
CA MET A 543 0.74 3.38 4.51
C MET A 543 0.33 2.13 3.72
N GLY A 544 0.32 2.23 2.39
CA GLY A 544 0.37 1.06 1.49
C GLY A 544 -0.85 0.81 0.63
N LYS A 545 -1.96 1.52 0.88
CA LYS A 545 -3.10 1.53 -0.04
C LYS A 545 -3.32 2.96 -0.52
N GLU A 546 -3.37 3.15 -1.84
CA GLU A 546 -4.25 4.19 -2.36
C GLU A 546 -5.64 3.86 -1.80
N LYS A 547 -6.10 4.61 -0.78
CA LYS A 547 -7.42 4.37 -0.21
C LYS A 547 -8.41 4.42 -1.37
N LEU A 548 -9.29 3.43 -1.45
CA LEU A 548 -10.26 3.40 -2.55
C LEU A 548 -11.12 4.67 -2.46
N HIS A 549 -11.32 5.33 -3.59
CA HIS A 549 -12.19 6.49 -3.63
C HIS A 549 -13.66 6.04 -3.54
N LEU A 550 -14.41 6.62 -2.61
CA LEU A 550 -15.83 6.38 -2.41
C LEU A 550 -16.59 7.70 -2.51
N ASN A 551 -17.53 7.79 -3.44
CA ASN A 551 -18.40 8.95 -3.57
C ASN A 551 -19.69 8.72 -2.77
N ILE A 552 -20.00 9.62 -1.84
CA ILE A 552 -21.17 9.53 -0.95
C ILE A 552 -22.10 10.69 -1.24
N VAL A 553 -23.36 10.42 -1.57
CA VAL A 553 -24.38 11.49 -1.68
C VAL A 553 -25.22 11.55 -0.41
N VAL A 554 -25.41 12.75 0.12
CA VAL A 554 -26.25 12.98 1.30
C VAL A 554 -27.60 13.52 0.84
N ILE A 555 -28.65 12.74 1.10
CA ILE A 555 -30.02 12.98 0.60
C ILE A 555 -31.02 12.95 1.75
N GLY A 556 -32.19 13.59 1.57
CA GLY A 556 -33.21 13.68 2.61
C GLY A 556 -34.08 14.94 2.47
N HIS A 557 -35.21 14.97 3.18
CA HIS A 557 -36.16 16.08 3.13
C HIS A 557 -35.53 17.44 3.49
N VAL A 558 -36.16 18.54 3.10
CA VAL A 558 -35.79 19.88 3.61
C VAL A 558 -35.76 19.84 5.14
N ASP A 559 -34.79 20.53 5.74
CA ASP A 559 -34.65 20.66 7.19
C ASP A 559 -34.32 19.37 7.98
N SER A 560 -34.09 18.23 7.32
CA SER A 560 -33.68 17.00 8.01
C SER A 560 -32.26 17.05 8.60
N GLY A 561 -31.50 18.12 8.33
CA GLY A 561 -30.16 18.36 8.86
C GLY A 561 -29.01 17.81 8.02
N LYS A 562 -29.21 17.61 6.70
CA LYS A 562 -28.16 17.14 5.76
C LYS A 562 -26.84 17.91 5.88
N SER A 563 -26.88 19.21 5.61
CA SER A 563 -25.67 20.04 5.58
C SER A 563 -25.04 20.19 6.96
N THR A 564 -25.85 20.21 8.03
CA THR A 564 -25.35 20.22 9.41
C THR A 564 -24.58 18.94 9.73
N THR A 565 -25.16 17.77 9.44
CA THR A 565 -24.51 16.47 9.66
C THR A 565 -23.24 16.33 8.83
N THR A 566 -23.28 16.69 7.54
CA THR A 566 -22.11 16.63 6.67
C THR A 566 -21.01 17.58 7.13
N GLY A 567 -21.34 18.84 7.42
CA GLY A 567 -20.35 19.84 7.87
C GLY A 567 -19.71 19.46 9.21
N HIS A 568 -20.49 18.90 10.14
CA HIS A 568 -19.98 18.43 11.42
C HIS A 568 -19.10 17.18 11.27
N LEU A 569 -19.45 16.27 10.36
CA LEU A 569 -18.63 15.09 10.06
C LEU A 569 -17.26 15.50 9.51
N ILE A 570 -17.23 16.43 8.54
CA ILE A 570 -15.99 16.95 7.97
C ILE A 570 -15.15 17.67 9.04
N TYR A 571 -15.78 18.45 9.92
CA TYR A 571 -15.10 19.12 11.01
C TYR A 571 -14.40 18.13 11.95
N LYS A 572 -15.13 17.12 12.44
CA LYS A 572 -14.55 16.16 13.39
C LYS A 572 -13.46 15.29 12.76
N LEU A 573 -13.50 15.06 11.46
CA LEU A 573 -12.45 14.34 10.71
C LEU A 573 -11.26 15.23 10.30
N GLY A 574 -11.15 16.44 10.85
CA GLY A 574 -10.00 17.32 10.64
C GLY A 574 -9.97 18.00 9.26
N GLY A 575 -11.04 17.91 8.46
CA GLY A 575 -11.09 18.47 7.12
C GLY A 575 -11.23 20.00 7.08
N ILE A 576 -11.52 20.66 8.22
CA ILE A 576 -11.74 22.10 8.33
C ILE A 576 -10.98 22.66 9.54
N ASP A 577 -10.18 23.71 9.31
CA ASP A 577 -9.47 24.43 10.38
C ASP A 577 -10.47 25.05 11.37
N LYS A 578 -10.19 24.87 12.66
CA LYS A 578 -11.02 25.36 13.77
C LYS A 578 -11.35 26.86 13.67
N ARG A 579 -10.42 27.68 13.17
CA ARG A 579 -10.60 29.14 12.98
C ARG A 579 -11.69 29.46 11.95
N VAL A 580 -11.86 28.62 10.94
CA VAL A 580 -12.88 28.81 9.89
C VAL A 580 -14.28 28.59 10.45
N ILE A 581 -14.46 27.60 11.34
CA ILE A 581 -15.74 27.36 12.00
C ILE A 581 -16.06 28.46 13.00
N GLU A 582 -15.08 28.91 13.79
CA GLU A 582 -15.27 30.02 14.71
C GLU A 582 -15.72 31.31 13.99
N LYS A 583 -15.16 31.55 12.79
CA LYS A 583 -15.60 32.64 11.92
C LYS A 583 -17.05 32.46 11.46
N PHE A 584 -17.42 31.29 10.93
CA PHE A 584 -18.79 31.05 10.49
C PHE A 584 -19.80 31.03 11.65
N GLU A 585 -19.40 30.59 12.84
CA GLU A 585 -20.23 30.66 14.04
C GLU A 585 -20.53 32.11 14.45
N LYS A 586 -19.53 33.00 14.33
CA LYS A 586 -19.73 34.43 14.58
C LYS A 586 -20.65 35.07 13.53
N GLU A 587 -20.38 34.86 12.24
CA GLU A 587 -21.22 35.40 11.15
C GLU A 587 -22.66 34.84 11.22
N ALA A 588 -22.84 33.56 11.60
CA ALA A 588 -24.16 32.95 11.75
C ALA A 588 -24.92 33.49 12.97
N ALA A 589 -24.22 33.81 14.05
CA ALA A 589 -24.82 34.47 15.20
C ALA A 589 -25.29 35.89 14.87
N GLU A 590 -24.52 36.65 14.08
CA GLU A 590 -24.90 38.00 13.60
C GLU A 590 -26.17 37.99 12.73
N MET A 591 -26.47 36.87 12.06
CA MET A 591 -27.69 36.69 11.25
C MET A 591 -28.83 35.95 11.99
N ASN A 592 -28.76 35.78 13.33
CA ASN A 592 -29.73 35.02 14.14
C ASN A 592 -29.93 33.55 13.68
N LYS A 593 -28.91 32.95 13.06
CA LYS A 593 -28.92 31.58 12.52
C LYS A 593 -27.81 30.72 13.14
N ARG A 594 -27.60 30.82 14.45
CA ARG A 594 -26.49 30.18 15.16
C ARG A 594 -26.39 28.65 14.95
N SER A 595 -27.52 27.98 14.72
CA SER A 595 -27.60 26.54 14.42
C SER A 595 -27.00 26.14 13.05
N PHE A 596 -26.72 27.10 12.16
CA PHE A 596 -26.24 26.85 10.81
C PHE A 596 -24.71 26.84 10.66
N LYS A 597 -23.95 26.97 11.76
CA LYS A 597 -22.48 27.07 11.71
C LYS A 597 -21.79 25.96 10.92
N TYR A 598 -22.30 24.72 11.00
CA TYR A 598 -21.79 23.59 10.23
C TYR A 598 -22.33 23.55 8.79
N ALA A 599 -23.56 24.02 8.55
CA ALA A 599 -24.14 24.08 7.21
C ALA A 599 -23.42 25.10 6.30
N TRP A 600 -22.96 26.22 6.86
CA TRP A 600 -22.27 27.28 6.11
C TRP A 600 -20.90 26.91 5.57
N VAL A 601 -20.35 25.79 6.03
CA VAL A 601 -19.18 25.13 5.42
C VAL A 601 -19.51 24.73 3.98
N LEU A 602 -20.72 24.23 3.75
CA LEU A 602 -21.17 23.67 2.47
C LEU A 602 -21.89 24.74 1.63
N ASP A 603 -22.67 25.61 2.27
CA ASP A 603 -23.41 26.69 1.60
C ASP A 603 -22.48 27.85 1.20
N LYS A 604 -22.17 27.93 -0.11
CA LYS A 604 -21.29 28.97 -0.67
C LYS A 604 -22.05 30.15 -1.26
N LEU A 605 -23.29 29.93 -1.72
CA LEU A 605 -24.07 30.99 -2.36
C LEU A 605 -24.71 31.90 -1.30
N LYS A 606 -24.68 33.21 -1.55
CA LYS A 606 -25.36 34.19 -0.68
C LYS A 606 -26.86 33.86 -0.51
N ALA A 607 -27.50 33.41 -1.59
CA ALA A 607 -28.90 33.00 -1.58
C ALA A 607 -29.18 31.73 -0.73
N GLU A 608 -28.22 30.80 -0.62
CA GLU A 608 -28.33 29.62 0.26
C GLU A 608 -28.34 30.04 1.72
N ARG A 609 -27.40 30.91 2.10
CA ARG A 609 -27.26 31.42 3.48
C ARG A 609 -28.46 32.27 3.92
N GLU A 610 -28.99 33.09 3.01
CA GLU A 610 -30.19 33.91 3.26
C GLU A 610 -31.45 33.07 3.41
N ARG A 611 -31.67 32.08 2.53
CA ARG A 611 -32.88 31.24 2.53
C ARG A 611 -32.80 30.04 3.48
N GLY A 612 -31.60 29.68 3.96
CA GLY A 612 -31.39 28.52 4.82
C GLY A 612 -31.62 27.17 4.12
N ILE A 613 -31.49 27.12 2.80
CA ILE A 613 -31.66 25.90 1.99
C ILE A 613 -30.45 25.72 1.07
N THR A 614 -29.97 24.48 0.94
CA THR A 614 -28.96 24.09 -0.04
C THR A 614 -29.55 24.16 -1.44
N ILE A 615 -28.88 24.85 -2.37
CA ILE A 615 -29.34 25.10 -3.74
C ILE A 615 -28.46 24.33 -4.72
N ASP A 616 -27.14 24.43 -4.58
CA ASP A 616 -26.15 23.78 -5.44
C ASP A 616 -25.44 22.63 -4.73
N ILE A 617 -24.71 21.82 -5.49
CA ILE A 617 -23.97 20.68 -4.96
C ILE A 617 -22.64 21.15 -4.39
N ALA A 618 -22.36 20.80 -3.15
CA ALA A 618 -21.03 20.98 -2.57
C ALA A 618 -20.27 19.65 -2.58
N LEU A 619 -19.07 19.66 -3.18
CA LEU A 619 -18.12 18.54 -3.13
C LEU A 619 -17.08 18.82 -2.05
N TRP A 620 -16.97 17.92 -1.08
CA TRP A 620 -15.99 17.98 -0.01
C TRP A 620 -15.36 16.62 0.22
N LYS A 621 -14.13 16.63 0.72
CA LYS A 621 -13.39 15.40 1.02
C LYS A 621 -13.24 15.22 2.51
N PHE A 622 -13.30 13.98 2.93
CA PHE A 622 -12.75 13.53 4.21
C PHE A 622 -12.17 12.13 4.03
N GLU A 623 -11.42 11.69 5.03
CA GLU A 623 -10.82 10.37 5.04
C GLU A 623 -11.47 9.50 6.11
N THR A 624 -11.67 8.24 5.77
CA THR A 624 -11.96 7.19 6.75
C THR A 624 -10.73 6.27 6.88
N PRO A 625 -10.72 5.36 7.86
CA PRO A 625 -9.74 4.28 7.93
C PRO A 625 -9.58 3.49 6.60
N LYS A 626 -10.65 3.31 5.82
CA LYS A 626 -10.63 2.47 4.61
C LYS A 626 -10.69 3.23 3.28
N TYR A 627 -11.30 4.41 3.24
CA TYR A 627 -11.68 5.09 1.99
C TYR A 627 -11.25 6.56 1.94
N TYR A 628 -10.93 7.04 0.73
CA TYR A 628 -11.00 8.48 0.41
C TYR A 628 -12.44 8.81 0.07
N CYS A 629 -13.13 9.53 0.96
CA CYS A 629 -14.54 9.84 0.79
C CYS A 629 -14.72 11.22 0.17
N THR A 630 -15.41 11.28 -0.98
CA THR A 630 -15.94 12.54 -1.51
C THR A 630 -17.43 12.61 -1.17
N VAL A 631 -17.78 13.56 -0.31
CA VAL A 631 -19.18 13.84 0.02
C VAL A 631 -19.77 14.82 -0.97
N ILE A 632 -20.96 14.48 -1.42
CA ILE A 632 -21.79 15.24 -2.33
C ILE A 632 -23.01 15.68 -1.53
N ASP A 633 -23.00 16.92 -1.03
CA ASP A 633 -24.18 17.48 -0.36
C ASP A 633 -25.22 17.83 -1.40
N ALA A 634 -26.35 17.12 -1.39
CA ALA A 634 -27.40 17.27 -2.38
C ALA A 634 -28.56 18.10 -1.84
N PRO A 635 -29.14 18.99 -2.67
CA PRO A 635 -30.21 19.85 -2.23
C PRO A 635 -31.46 19.04 -1.94
N GLY A 636 -32.05 19.34 -0.79
CA GLY A 636 -33.26 18.67 -0.33
C GLY A 636 -34.54 19.38 -0.72
N HIS A 637 -34.56 20.36 -1.63
CA HIS A 637 -35.77 21.13 -1.99
C HIS A 637 -36.29 20.74 -3.38
N ARG A 638 -37.62 20.73 -3.59
CA ARG A 638 -38.26 20.24 -4.83
C ARG A 638 -37.78 20.96 -6.08
N ASP A 639 -37.48 22.25 -5.95
CA ASP A 639 -37.05 23.11 -7.06
C ASP A 639 -35.63 22.81 -7.55
N PHE A 640 -34.83 22.09 -6.76
CA PHE A 640 -33.41 21.80 -7.03
C PHE A 640 -33.14 20.31 -7.24
N ILE A 641 -34.17 19.48 -7.45
CA ILE A 641 -34.01 18.03 -7.70
C ILE A 641 -33.10 17.75 -8.91
N LYS A 642 -33.06 18.64 -9.92
CA LYS A 642 -32.12 18.50 -11.05
C LYS A 642 -30.65 18.42 -10.58
N ASN A 643 -30.28 19.19 -9.57
CA ASN A 643 -28.94 19.21 -8.99
C ASN A 643 -28.75 17.93 -8.16
N MET A 644 -29.76 17.51 -7.38
CA MET A 644 -29.73 16.23 -6.65
C MET A 644 -29.50 15.01 -7.56
N ILE A 645 -30.17 14.95 -8.73
CA ILE A 645 -29.96 13.88 -9.73
C ILE A 645 -28.51 13.84 -10.19
N THR A 646 -27.92 15.01 -10.44
CA THR A 646 -26.52 15.14 -10.86
C THR A 646 -25.57 14.61 -9.79
N GLY A 647 -25.80 14.97 -8.52
CA GLY A 647 -24.98 14.51 -7.41
C GLY A 647 -25.13 13.02 -7.13
N THR A 648 -26.36 12.51 -7.25
CA THR A 648 -26.68 11.10 -7.00
C THR A 648 -26.12 10.19 -8.10
N SER A 649 -26.07 10.67 -9.34
CA SER A 649 -25.45 9.92 -10.46
C SER A 649 -23.95 9.65 -10.26
N GLN A 650 -23.28 10.43 -9.40
CA GLN A 650 -21.85 10.31 -9.12
C GLN A 650 -21.56 9.42 -7.90
N ALA A 651 -22.57 9.01 -7.15
CA ALA A 651 -22.42 8.37 -5.86
C ALA A 651 -22.36 6.84 -5.95
N ASP A 652 -21.55 6.27 -5.07
CA ASP A 652 -21.43 4.82 -4.87
C ASP A 652 -22.37 4.36 -3.74
N CYS A 653 -22.57 5.22 -2.74
CA CYS A 653 -23.49 5.02 -1.63
C CYS A 653 -24.31 6.29 -1.36
N ALA A 654 -25.55 6.11 -0.92
CA ALA A 654 -26.41 7.20 -0.45
C ALA A 654 -26.55 7.18 1.07
N VAL A 655 -26.40 8.34 1.71
CA VAL A 655 -26.75 8.53 3.12
C VAL A 655 -28.07 9.29 3.17
N LEU A 656 -29.13 8.59 3.54
CA LEU A 656 -30.48 9.13 3.68
C LEU A 656 -30.69 9.67 5.10
N ILE A 657 -30.71 11.00 5.24
CA ILE A 657 -30.93 11.71 6.49
C ILE A 657 -32.44 11.86 6.74
N ILE A 658 -32.90 11.27 7.85
CA ILE A 658 -34.29 11.32 8.32
C ILE A 658 -34.37 12.23 9.54
N ASP A 659 -35.37 13.11 9.59
CA ASP A 659 -35.69 13.87 10.80
C ASP A 659 -36.50 12.99 11.76
N SER A 660 -35.99 12.72 12.96
CA SER A 660 -36.66 11.87 13.95
C SER A 660 -37.68 12.59 14.84
N THR A 661 -37.77 13.93 14.75
CA THR A 661 -38.68 14.73 15.60
C THR A 661 -40.16 14.41 15.32
N PRO A 662 -41.05 14.57 16.31
CA PRO A 662 -42.48 14.49 16.09
C PRO A 662 -42.93 15.55 15.05
N GLY A 663 -43.62 15.13 13.99
CA GLY A 663 -44.05 15.99 12.88
C GLY A 663 -43.00 16.12 11.76
N GLY A 664 -41.71 16.14 12.08
CA GLY A 664 -40.62 16.21 11.10
C GLY A 664 -40.51 14.94 10.24
N PHE A 665 -40.58 13.78 10.88
CA PHE A 665 -40.58 12.48 10.18
C PHE A 665 -41.80 12.34 9.26
N GLU A 666 -42.99 12.61 9.79
CA GLU A 666 -44.27 12.46 9.11
C GLU A 666 -44.35 13.38 7.89
N ALA A 667 -43.86 14.61 8.00
CA ALA A 667 -43.75 15.54 6.87
C ALA A 667 -42.82 14.99 5.79
N GLY A 668 -41.64 14.50 6.16
CA GLY A 668 -40.63 13.99 5.23
C GLY A 668 -41.02 12.70 4.52
N ILE A 669 -41.76 11.81 5.18
CA ILE A 669 -42.25 10.54 4.61
C ILE A 669 -43.62 10.68 3.94
N SER A 670 -44.33 11.80 4.09
CA SER A 670 -45.64 12.03 3.46
C SER A 670 -45.58 11.93 1.92
N LYS A 671 -46.75 11.95 1.26
CA LYS A 671 -46.80 12.04 -0.22
C LYS A 671 -46.10 13.28 -0.75
N ASP A 672 -46.08 14.35 0.04
CA ASP A 672 -45.43 15.60 -0.32
C ASP A 672 -43.96 15.69 0.14
N GLY A 673 -43.53 14.76 0.99
CA GLY A 673 -42.16 14.68 1.46
C GLY A 673 -41.20 14.10 0.42
N GLN A 674 -39.92 14.44 0.54
CA GLN A 674 -38.91 14.03 -0.44
C GLN A 674 -38.11 12.81 -0.02
N THR A 675 -38.27 12.31 1.21
CA THR A 675 -37.57 11.10 1.66
C THR A 675 -37.87 9.94 0.72
N ARG A 676 -39.14 9.82 0.30
CA ARG A 676 -39.62 8.81 -0.64
C ARG A 676 -39.04 9.00 -2.03
N GLU A 677 -39.10 10.23 -2.55
CA GLU A 677 -38.59 10.58 -3.88
C GLU A 677 -37.07 10.40 -3.98
N HIS A 678 -36.30 10.84 -2.99
CA HIS A 678 -34.85 10.72 -2.98
C HIS A 678 -34.38 9.27 -2.90
N ALA A 679 -35.01 8.43 -2.06
CA ALA A 679 -34.66 7.01 -1.99
C ALA A 679 -34.90 6.29 -3.33
N LEU A 680 -36.01 6.63 -4.00
CA LEU A 680 -36.35 6.10 -5.32
C LEU A 680 -35.37 6.56 -6.40
N LEU A 681 -35.04 7.86 -6.42
CA LEU A 681 -34.10 8.43 -7.38
C LEU A 681 -32.70 7.83 -7.21
N ALA A 682 -32.23 7.66 -5.96
CA ALA A 682 -30.94 7.02 -5.68
C ALA A 682 -30.85 5.61 -6.25
N TYR A 683 -31.88 4.78 -6.01
CA TYR A 683 -31.91 3.43 -6.54
C TYR A 683 -31.95 3.41 -8.08
N THR A 684 -32.77 4.30 -8.65
CA THR A 684 -32.93 4.42 -10.11
C THR A 684 -31.65 4.88 -10.79
N LEU A 685 -30.88 5.76 -10.16
CA LEU A 685 -29.61 6.25 -10.69
C LEU A 685 -28.47 5.25 -10.48
N GLY A 686 -28.72 4.12 -9.83
CA GLY A 686 -27.78 3.01 -9.70
C GLY A 686 -27.05 2.92 -8.39
N VAL A 687 -27.39 3.77 -7.41
CA VAL A 687 -26.86 3.69 -6.05
C VAL A 687 -27.53 2.51 -5.34
N LYS A 688 -26.82 1.39 -5.26
CA LYS A 688 -27.38 0.13 -4.71
C LYS A 688 -27.17 -0.01 -3.21
N GLN A 689 -26.33 0.83 -2.62
CA GLN A 689 -25.99 0.81 -1.20
C GLN A 689 -26.50 2.08 -0.54
N MET A 690 -27.13 1.92 0.63
CA MET A 690 -27.74 3.02 1.36
C MET A 690 -27.50 2.85 2.85
N ILE A 691 -27.24 3.97 3.52
CA ILE A 691 -27.26 4.11 4.97
C ILE A 691 -28.41 5.04 5.32
N VAL A 692 -29.20 4.69 6.32
CA VAL A 692 -30.28 5.55 6.82
C VAL A 692 -29.84 6.14 8.15
N ALA A 693 -29.58 7.44 8.19
CA ALA A 693 -29.20 8.13 9.41
C ALA A 693 -30.43 8.84 10.00
N LEU A 694 -30.86 8.38 11.18
CA LEU A 694 -31.99 8.94 11.92
C LEU A 694 -31.46 10.10 12.76
N ASN A 695 -31.62 11.31 12.25
CA ASN A 695 -31.04 12.54 12.78
C ASN A 695 -31.97 13.24 13.78
N LYS A 696 -31.43 14.18 14.54
CA LYS A 696 -32.13 14.94 15.59
C LYS A 696 -32.70 14.05 16.71
N MET A 697 -32.03 12.96 17.05
CA MET A 697 -32.42 12.09 18.17
C MET A 697 -32.42 12.85 19.51
N ASP A 698 -31.67 13.94 19.63
CA ASP A 698 -31.66 14.83 20.79
C ASP A 698 -32.95 15.64 20.98
N ALA A 699 -33.77 15.73 19.93
CA ALA A 699 -35.02 16.48 19.88
C ALA A 699 -36.27 15.57 19.79
N THR A 700 -36.13 14.26 20.02
CA THR A 700 -37.29 13.37 20.19
C THR A 700 -37.96 13.62 21.55
N GLU A 701 -39.21 13.20 21.69
CA GLU A 701 -39.96 13.29 22.95
C GLU A 701 -40.37 11.87 23.40
N PRO A 702 -39.71 11.27 24.41
CA PRO A 702 -38.55 11.78 25.18
C PRO A 702 -37.24 11.82 24.36
N LYS A 703 -36.23 12.54 24.85
CA LYS A 703 -34.93 12.67 24.12
C LYS A 703 -34.25 11.31 23.98
N TYR A 704 -33.68 11.05 22.79
CA TYR A 704 -33.02 9.80 22.43
C TYR A 704 -33.90 8.55 22.58
N ASP A 705 -35.20 8.67 22.26
CA ASP A 705 -36.17 7.60 22.47
C ASP A 705 -35.98 6.42 21.52
N GLN A 706 -35.87 5.22 22.10
CA GLN A 706 -35.75 3.96 21.37
C GLN A 706 -37.05 3.61 20.63
N LYS A 707 -38.23 3.89 21.21
CA LYS A 707 -39.50 3.53 20.57
C LYS A 707 -39.71 4.31 19.29
N ARG A 708 -39.39 5.61 19.30
CA ARG A 708 -39.40 6.45 18.10
C ARG A 708 -38.42 5.96 17.03
N TYR A 709 -37.22 5.54 17.43
CA TYR A 709 -36.26 4.91 16.51
C TYR A 709 -36.85 3.66 15.84
N ASP A 710 -37.41 2.74 16.62
CA ASP A 710 -37.97 1.48 16.11
C ASP A 710 -39.16 1.71 15.17
N GLU A 711 -40.00 2.70 15.46
CA GLU A 711 -41.11 3.14 14.60
C GLU A 711 -40.60 3.59 13.22
N ILE A 712 -39.63 4.50 13.20
CA ILE A 712 -39.06 5.06 11.96
C ILE A 712 -38.36 3.95 11.16
N VAL A 713 -37.57 3.08 11.82
CA VAL A 713 -36.90 1.95 11.16
C VAL A 713 -37.91 1.04 10.48
N LYS A 714 -39.03 0.74 11.14
CA LYS A 714 -40.09 -0.09 10.57
C LYS A 714 -40.74 0.55 9.35
N GLU A 715 -41.11 1.82 9.42
CA GLU A 715 -41.79 2.51 8.31
C GLU A 715 -40.85 2.74 7.13
N VAL A 716 -39.64 3.27 7.36
CA VAL A 716 -38.63 3.50 6.32
C VAL A 716 -38.17 2.17 5.72
N GLY A 717 -37.93 1.16 6.55
CA GLY A 717 -37.57 -0.20 6.11
C GLY A 717 -38.61 -0.81 5.16
N ASN A 718 -39.90 -0.65 5.46
CA ASN A 718 -40.98 -1.09 4.58
C ASN A 718 -41.01 -0.32 3.26
N TYR A 719 -40.68 0.98 3.27
CA TYR A 719 -40.66 1.81 2.07
C TYR A 719 -39.47 1.48 1.16
N ILE A 720 -38.25 1.44 1.69
CA ILE A 720 -37.04 1.15 0.90
C ILE A 720 -37.08 -0.27 0.30
N LYS A 721 -37.75 -1.22 0.98
CA LYS A 721 -38.06 -2.55 0.42
C LYS A 721 -38.93 -2.48 -0.83
N LYS A 722 -39.92 -1.57 -0.87
CA LYS A 722 -40.76 -1.34 -2.06
C LYS A 722 -40.01 -0.66 -3.20
N VAL A 723 -39.01 0.16 -2.87
CA VAL A 723 -38.13 0.81 -3.86
C VAL A 723 -37.20 -0.21 -4.51
N GLY A 724 -36.67 -1.17 -3.74
CA GLY A 724 -35.81 -2.25 -4.25
C GLY A 724 -34.55 -2.52 -3.42
N TYR A 725 -34.34 -1.79 -2.33
CA TYR A 725 -33.26 -2.08 -1.38
C TYR A 725 -33.62 -3.30 -0.52
N ASN A 726 -32.60 -4.02 -0.05
CA ASN A 726 -32.78 -5.04 0.99
C ASN A 726 -32.61 -4.39 2.37
N PRO A 727 -33.66 -4.22 3.19
CA PRO A 727 -33.55 -3.56 4.49
C PRO A 727 -32.57 -4.24 5.44
N ALA A 728 -32.34 -5.55 5.30
CA ALA A 728 -31.40 -6.29 6.14
C ALA A 728 -29.92 -5.94 5.85
N LYS A 729 -29.63 -5.34 4.69
CA LYS A 729 -28.29 -4.86 4.33
C LYS A 729 -28.11 -3.36 4.54
N VAL A 730 -29.16 -2.65 4.95
CA VAL A 730 -29.14 -1.20 5.15
C VAL A 730 -28.94 -0.91 6.63
N ASN A 731 -27.89 -0.18 6.95
CA ASN A 731 -27.63 0.25 8.32
C ASN A 731 -28.56 1.42 8.68
N PHE A 732 -29.32 1.25 9.76
CA PHE A 732 -30.09 2.32 10.39
C PHE A 732 -29.31 2.83 11.59
N VAL A 733 -28.88 4.09 11.54
CA VAL A 733 -27.96 4.68 12.51
C VAL A 733 -28.62 5.88 13.19
N PRO A 734 -28.93 5.83 14.50
CA PRO A 734 -29.40 6.99 15.24
C PRO A 734 -28.25 7.96 15.48
N ILE A 735 -28.43 9.23 15.14
CA ILE A 735 -27.42 10.28 15.30
C ILE A 735 -28.03 11.60 15.79
N SER A 736 -27.19 12.50 16.29
CA SER A 736 -27.48 13.94 16.32
C SER A 736 -26.40 14.68 15.55
N GLY A 737 -26.75 15.20 14.37
CA GLY A 737 -25.83 15.98 13.54
C GLY A 737 -25.40 17.29 14.18
N PHE A 738 -26.20 17.86 15.10
CA PHE A 738 -25.85 19.11 15.79
C PHE A 738 -24.96 18.86 17.00
N GLN A 739 -25.31 17.90 17.87
CA GLN A 739 -24.53 17.57 19.07
C GLN A 739 -23.30 16.70 18.76
N GLY A 740 -23.34 15.96 17.66
CA GLY A 740 -22.28 15.06 17.22
C GLY A 740 -22.38 13.64 17.79
N ASP A 741 -23.52 13.29 18.40
CA ASP A 741 -23.80 11.96 18.97
C ASP A 741 -23.80 10.86 17.91
N ASN A 742 -23.05 9.79 18.17
CA ASN A 742 -23.02 8.55 17.39
C ASN A 742 -22.58 8.73 15.92
N MET A 743 -21.93 9.85 15.59
CA MET A 743 -21.39 10.12 14.26
C MET A 743 -20.03 9.45 14.03
N ILE A 744 -19.12 9.57 14.99
CA ILE A 744 -17.75 9.00 14.93
C ILE A 744 -17.55 8.07 16.12
N GLU A 745 -17.81 8.59 17.31
CA GLU A 745 -17.75 7.87 18.57
C GLU A 745 -19.15 7.48 19.04
N ARG A 746 -19.24 6.37 19.79
CA ARG A 746 -20.50 5.90 20.38
C ARG A 746 -21.02 6.92 21.40
N SER A 747 -22.29 7.28 21.28
CA SER A 747 -22.92 8.22 22.21
C SER A 747 -23.27 7.55 23.55
N THR A 748 -23.00 8.26 24.65
CA THR A 748 -23.47 7.89 26.00
C THR A 748 -24.97 8.09 26.18
N ASN A 749 -25.63 8.87 25.31
CA ASN A 749 -27.07 9.09 25.34
C ASN A 749 -27.86 7.97 24.63
N LEU A 750 -27.20 7.16 23.80
CA LEU A 750 -27.80 6.08 23.00
C LEU A 750 -27.34 4.69 23.50
N THR A 751 -27.36 4.45 24.81
CA THR A 751 -26.85 3.20 25.43
C THR A 751 -27.56 1.93 24.95
N TRP A 752 -28.81 2.07 24.50
CA TRP A 752 -29.64 1.00 23.94
C TRP A 752 -29.22 0.60 22.52
N TYR A 753 -28.55 1.47 21.76
CA TYR A 753 -28.11 1.18 20.39
C TYR A 753 -26.78 0.43 20.39
N LYS A 754 -26.77 -0.79 19.84
CA LYS A 754 -25.56 -1.64 19.73
C LYS A 754 -24.98 -1.72 18.31
N GLY A 755 -25.59 -1.05 17.34
CA GLY A 755 -25.13 -1.02 15.96
C GLY A 755 -23.88 -0.14 15.74
N PRO A 756 -23.43 0.04 14.49
CA PRO A 756 -22.27 0.85 14.15
C PRO A 756 -22.52 2.36 14.27
N THR A 757 -21.47 3.15 14.50
CA THR A 757 -21.53 4.62 14.34
C THR A 757 -21.70 5.00 12.86
N LEU A 758 -21.99 6.28 12.56
CA LEU A 758 -22.10 6.72 11.16
C LEU A 758 -20.79 6.50 10.38
N LEU A 759 -19.63 6.76 10.99
CA LEU A 759 -18.32 6.51 10.39
C LEU A 759 -18.07 5.01 10.15
N GLU A 760 -18.34 4.16 11.16
CA GLU A 760 -18.23 2.70 11.03
C GLU A 760 -19.16 2.16 9.93
N ALA A 761 -20.37 2.70 9.81
CA ALA A 761 -21.31 2.33 8.76
C ALA A 761 -20.83 2.73 7.36
N LEU A 762 -20.11 3.85 7.23
CA LEU A 762 -19.49 4.28 5.98
C LEU A 762 -18.31 3.39 5.58
N ASP A 763 -17.48 2.97 6.55
CA ASP A 763 -16.38 2.03 6.31
C ASP A 763 -16.85 0.61 5.95
N ALA A 764 -18.03 0.22 6.44
CA ALA A 764 -18.65 -1.07 6.14
C ALA A 764 -19.24 -1.15 4.73
N ILE A 765 -19.24 -0.08 3.94
CA ILE A 765 -19.73 -0.09 2.55
C ILE A 765 -18.85 -0.98 1.69
N ASP A 766 -19.48 -1.82 0.85
CA ASP A 766 -18.77 -2.65 -0.11
C ASP A 766 -18.23 -1.78 -1.25
N PRO A 767 -16.97 -1.96 -1.70
CA PRO A 767 -16.45 -1.20 -2.83
C PRO A 767 -17.24 -1.55 -4.12
N PRO A 768 -17.63 -0.56 -4.93
CA PRO A 768 -18.33 -0.82 -6.18
C PRO A 768 -17.42 -1.57 -7.17
N LYS A 769 -17.95 -2.59 -7.86
CA LYS A 769 -17.22 -3.28 -8.94
C LYS A 769 -17.05 -2.34 -10.14
N ARG A 770 -15.88 -1.71 -10.27
CA ARG A 770 -15.54 -0.73 -11.31
C ARG A 770 -15.28 -1.45 -12.66
N PRO A 771 -15.98 -1.10 -13.75
CA PRO A 771 -15.83 -1.77 -15.05
C PRO A 771 -14.69 -1.15 -15.89
N SER A 772 -13.44 -1.45 -15.52
CA SER A 772 -12.24 -1.00 -16.25
C SER A 772 -12.09 -1.60 -17.64
N ASP A 773 -12.55 -2.84 -17.83
CA ASP A 773 -12.37 -3.60 -19.07
C ASP A 773 -13.34 -3.19 -20.18
N LYS A 774 -14.32 -2.34 -19.86
CA LYS A 774 -15.29 -1.82 -20.83
C LYS A 774 -14.74 -0.59 -21.55
N PRO A 775 -15.19 -0.30 -22.78
CA PRO A 775 -14.79 0.93 -23.49
C PRO A 775 -15.13 2.21 -22.70
N LEU A 776 -14.39 3.29 -22.98
CA LEU A 776 -14.54 4.55 -22.26
C LEU A 776 -15.94 5.16 -22.44
N ARG A 777 -16.62 5.47 -21.33
CA ARG A 777 -17.79 6.35 -21.27
C ARG A 777 -17.62 7.32 -20.12
N LEU A 778 -17.54 8.60 -20.45
CA LEU A 778 -17.38 9.69 -19.49
C LEU A 778 -18.40 10.80 -19.83
N PRO A 779 -19.59 10.79 -19.18
CA PRO A 779 -20.59 11.85 -19.32
C PRO A 779 -20.08 13.17 -18.75
N LEU A 780 -20.23 14.25 -19.52
CA LEU A 780 -19.79 15.58 -19.14
C LEU A 780 -20.79 16.24 -18.18
N GLN A 781 -20.29 16.58 -16.99
CA GLN A 781 -21.03 17.33 -15.99
C GLN A 781 -21.00 18.83 -16.31
N ASP A 782 -19.81 19.37 -16.58
CA ASP A 782 -19.62 20.78 -16.94
C ASP A 782 -18.42 20.97 -17.87
N VAL A 783 -18.32 22.16 -18.47
CA VAL A 783 -17.22 22.51 -19.37
C VAL A 783 -16.73 23.92 -19.04
N TYR A 784 -15.46 24.02 -18.64
CA TYR A 784 -14.85 25.29 -18.24
C TYR A 784 -13.88 25.83 -19.28
N LYS A 785 -13.76 27.15 -19.34
CA LYS A 785 -12.66 27.85 -20.04
C LYS A 785 -11.65 28.32 -19.00
N ILE A 786 -10.48 27.71 -18.98
CA ILE A 786 -9.40 28.09 -18.05
C ILE A 786 -8.33 28.89 -18.80
N GLY A 787 -8.04 30.10 -18.32
CA GLY A 787 -7.01 30.97 -18.90
C GLY A 787 -5.65 30.27 -18.95
N GLY A 788 -4.97 30.31 -20.10
CA GLY A 788 -3.68 29.64 -20.30
C GLY A 788 -3.75 28.13 -20.60
N ILE A 789 -4.78 27.42 -20.13
CA ILE A 789 -4.93 25.96 -20.31
C ILE A 789 -5.78 25.61 -21.53
N GLY A 790 -6.95 26.26 -21.68
CA GLY A 790 -7.91 25.99 -22.76
C GLY A 790 -9.28 25.53 -22.26
N THR A 791 -9.87 24.59 -23.00
CA THR A 791 -11.20 24.02 -22.71
C THR A 791 -11.01 22.76 -21.85
N VAL A 792 -11.65 22.74 -20.68
CA VAL A 792 -11.56 21.63 -19.72
C VAL A 792 -12.97 21.11 -19.40
N PRO A 793 -13.41 20.03 -20.06
CA PRO A 793 -14.58 19.28 -19.64
C PRO A 793 -14.30 18.56 -18.31
N VAL A 794 -15.33 18.47 -17.48
CA VAL A 794 -15.31 17.77 -16.20
C VAL A 794 -16.40 16.72 -16.18
N GLY A 795 -16.09 15.53 -15.68
CA GLY A 795 -17.06 14.46 -15.53
C GLY A 795 -16.49 13.25 -14.80
N ARG A 796 -17.37 12.31 -14.50
CA ARG A 796 -17.03 11.03 -13.87
C ARG A 796 -16.76 9.99 -14.95
N VAL A 797 -15.67 9.24 -14.81
CA VAL A 797 -15.44 8.07 -15.67
C VAL A 797 -16.41 6.97 -15.23
N GLU A 798 -17.32 6.55 -16.11
CA GLU A 798 -18.32 5.51 -15.79
C GLU A 798 -17.83 4.12 -16.20
N THR A 799 -17.13 4.02 -17.32
CA THR A 799 -16.50 2.79 -17.83
C THR A 799 -15.20 3.14 -18.55
N GLY A 800 -14.25 2.19 -18.58
CA GLY A 800 -12.97 2.35 -19.27
C GLY A 800 -11.99 3.30 -18.57
N ILE A 801 -10.93 3.69 -19.28
CA ILE A 801 -9.83 4.50 -18.76
C ILE A 801 -9.61 5.70 -19.69
N ILE A 802 -9.30 6.87 -19.11
CA ILE A 802 -8.86 8.06 -19.84
C ILE A 802 -7.42 8.41 -19.45
N LYS A 803 -6.56 8.67 -20.46
CA LYS A 803 -5.15 9.02 -20.26
C LYS A 803 -4.78 10.25 -21.10
N PRO A 804 -3.81 11.06 -20.64
CA PRO A 804 -3.18 12.06 -21.48
C PRO A 804 -2.68 11.44 -22.80
N GLY A 805 -2.92 12.11 -23.91
CA GLY A 805 -2.54 11.69 -25.26
C GLY A 805 -3.55 10.81 -25.98
N MET A 806 -4.63 10.35 -25.32
CA MET A 806 -5.71 9.60 -25.97
C MET A 806 -6.50 10.47 -26.96
N VAL A 807 -7.00 9.84 -28.01
CA VAL A 807 -7.90 10.48 -28.98
C VAL A 807 -9.33 10.09 -28.64
N VAL A 808 -10.12 11.07 -28.21
CA VAL A 808 -11.48 10.89 -27.71
C VAL A 808 -12.51 11.49 -28.66
N THR A 809 -13.71 10.89 -28.69
CA THR A 809 -14.87 11.36 -29.44
C THR A 809 -16.00 11.75 -28.49
N PHE A 810 -16.61 12.90 -28.74
CA PHE A 810 -17.76 13.42 -27.99
C PHE A 810 -19.06 13.18 -28.75
N ALA A 811 -19.97 12.42 -28.15
CA ALA A 811 -21.35 12.29 -28.61
C ALA A 811 -22.27 13.30 -27.90
N PRO A 812 -23.31 13.83 -28.56
CA PRO A 812 -23.81 13.48 -29.90
C PRO A 812 -23.13 14.23 -31.06
N SER A 813 -22.20 15.17 -30.82
CA SER A 813 -21.63 16.01 -31.89
C SER A 813 -20.62 15.30 -32.82
N ALA A 814 -20.23 14.06 -32.49
CA ALA A 814 -19.19 13.27 -33.14
C ALA A 814 -17.83 14.00 -33.26
N LEU A 815 -17.58 15.00 -32.40
CA LEU A 815 -16.33 15.76 -32.42
C LEU A 815 -15.19 14.89 -31.86
N THR A 816 -14.08 14.76 -32.60
CA THR A 816 -12.92 13.96 -32.17
C THR A 816 -11.71 14.84 -31.91
N THR A 817 -11.06 14.68 -30.75
CA THR A 817 -9.89 15.46 -30.36
C THR A 817 -8.92 14.69 -29.45
N GLU A 818 -7.74 15.25 -29.20
CA GLU A 818 -6.72 14.70 -28.30
C GLU A 818 -6.86 15.30 -26.88
N VAL A 819 -6.77 14.43 -25.87
CA VAL A 819 -6.64 14.80 -24.45
C VAL A 819 -5.19 15.20 -24.17
N LYS A 820 -4.96 16.39 -23.60
CA LYS A 820 -3.61 16.90 -23.28
C LYS A 820 -3.17 16.53 -21.87
N SER A 821 -4.05 16.68 -20.90
CA SER A 821 -3.83 16.36 -19.50
C SER A 821 -5.14 15.88 -18.88
N VAL A 822 -5.03 15.07 -17.84
CA VAL A 822 -6.14 14.64 -16.99
C VAL A 822 -5.77 15.05 -15.57
N GLU A 823 -6.69 15.69 -14.87
CA GLU A 823 -6.48 16.24 -13.54
C GLU A 823 -7.65 15.85 -12.63
N MET A 824 -7.32 15.56 -11.37
CA MET A 824 -8.30 15.30 -10.32
C MET A 824 -7.91 16.14 -9.11
N HIS A 825 -8.82 17.01 -8.66
CA HIS A 825 -8.57 17.92 -7.52
C HIS A 825 -7.32 18.80 -7.65
N HIS A 826 -7.03 19.29 -8.87
CA HIS A 826 -5.87 20.14 -9.20
C HIS A 826 -4.52 19.42 -9.22
N GLU A 827 -4.51 18.09 -9.16
CA GLU A 827 -3.32 17.28 -9.36
C GLU A 827 -3.39 16.54 -10.70
N SER A 828 -2.25 16.45 -11.39
CA SER A 828 -2.17 15.78 -12.69
C SER A 828 -2.14 14.26 -12.50
N LEU A 829 -2.97 13.55 -13.24
CA LEU A 829 -3.03 12.09 -13.23
C LEU A 829 -2.40 11.49 -14.50
N PRO A 830 -1.64 10.38 -14.38
CA PRO A 830 -1.15 9.63 -15.53
C PRO A 830 -2.29 8.89 -16.25
N GLU A 831 -3.33 8.49 -15.52
CA GLU A 831 -4.56 7.88 -16.02
C GLU A 831 -5.69 8.07 -15.01
N ALA A 832 -6.94 7.99 -15.46
CA ALA A 832 -8.11 7.99 -14.59
C ALA A 832 -9.06 6.86 -15.00
N GLY A 833 -9.52 6.10 -14.00
CA GLY A 833 -10.35 4.91 -14.16
C GLY A 833 -11.79 5.14 -13.72
N PRO A 834 -12.67 4.12 -13.84
CA PRO A 834 -14.09 4.26 -13.50
C PRO A 834 -14.27 4.64 -12.03
N GLY A 835 -15.10 5.64 -11.75
CA GLY A 835 -15.35 6.18 -10.42
C GLY A 835 -14.72 7.56 -10.17
N ASP A 836 -13.66 7.89 -10.90
CA ASP A 836 -12.87 9.10 -10.68
C ASP A 836 -13.57 10.32 -11.31
N ASN A 837 -13.61 11.43 -10.57
CA ASN A 837 -14.15 12.70 -11.03
C ASN A 837 -13.01 13.58 -11.56
N VAL A 838 -12.90 13.69 -12.88
CA VAL A 838 -11.73 14.29 -13.52
C VAL A 838 -12.09 15.48 -14.41
N GLY A 839 -11.22 16.49 -14.39
CA GLY A 839 -11.15 17.53 -15.40
C GLY A 839 -10.05 17.19 -16.39
N PHE A 840 -10.30 17.25 -17.69
CA PHE A 840 -9.29 16.90 -18.69
C PHE A 840 -9.19 17.96 -19.76
N ASN A 841 -7.97 18.37 -20.12
CA ASN A 841 -7.77 19.41 -21.12
C ASN A 841 -7.86 18.82 -22.53
N VAL A 842 -8.63 19.44 -23.42
CA VAL A 842 -8.76 19.03 -24.83
C VAL A 842 -8.25 20.08 -25.80
N LYS A 843 -7.52 19.62 -26.83
CA LYS A 843 -6.90 20.52 -27.81
C LYS A 843 -7.89 21.00 -28.87
N ASN A 844 -7.78 22.26 -29.28
CA ASN A 844 -8.48 22.83 -30.44
C ASN A 844 -10.02 22.68 -30.44
N VAL A 845 -10.64 22.62 -29.26
CA VAL A 845 -12.10 22.61 -29.08
C VAL A 845 -12.52 23.85 -28.30
N SER A 846 -13.55 24.54 -28.75
CA SER A 846 -14.15 25.67 -28.03
C SER A 846 -15.16 25.17 -26.99
N VAL A 847 -15.28 25.89 -25.86
CA VAL A 847 -16.30 25.60 -24.83
C VAL A 847 -17.73 25.59 -25.39
N LYS A 848 -18.00 26.32 -26.48
CA LYS A 848 -19.33 26.32 -27.13
C LYS A 848 -19.66 25.01 -27.88
N GLU A 849 -18.65 24.20 -28.20
CA GLU A 849 -18.81 22.95 -28.97
C GLU A 849 -19.11 21.75 -28.06
N LEU A 850 -18.91 21.88 -26.75
CA LEU A 850 -19.20 20.85 -25.74
C LEU A 850 -20.23 21.36 -24.75
N LYS A 851 -21.11 20.48 -24.30
CA LYS A 851 -22.18 20.82 -23.35
C LYS A 851 -22.32 19.71 -22.33
N ARG A 852 -22.86 20.08 -21.17
CA ARG A 852 -23.35 19.11 -20.18
C ARG A 852 -24.31 18.12 -20.83
N GLY A 853 -24.20 16.84 -20.46
CA GLY A 853 -24.99 15.75 -21.05
C GLY A 853 -24.35 15.09 -22.27
N PHE A 854 -23.24 15.64 -22.79
CA PHE A 854 -22.46 14.97 -23.83
C PHE A 854 -21.65 13.83 -23.22
N VAL A 855 -21.29 12.83 -24.03
CA VAL A 855 -20.53 11.66 -23.57
C VAL A 855 -19.20 11.61 -24.31
N CYS A 856 -18.12 11.63 -23.55
CA CYS A 856 -16.76 11.39 -24.04
C CYS A 856 -16.48 9.88 -24.09
N SER A 857 -15.83 9.43 -25.15
CA SER A 857 -15.52 8.02 -25.41
C SER A 857 -14.20 7.88 -26.17
N ASP A 858 -13.59 6.70 -26.16
CA ASP A 858 -12.41 6.42 -26.99
C ASP A 858 -12.82 6.37 -28.47
N SER A 859 -12.12 7.12 -29.31
CA SER A 859 -12.36 7.11 -30.76
C SER A 859 -12.04 5.77 -31.43
N LYS A 860 -11.15 4.96 -30.84
CA LYS A 860 -10.68 3.69 -31.41
C LYS A 860 -11.42 2.45 -30.88
N ASN A 861 -12.10 2.56 -29.75
CA ASN A 861 -12.75 1.44 -29.07
C ASN A 861 -14.19 1.80 -28.71
N ASP A 862 -15.14 1.34 -29.53
CA ASP A 862 -16.59 1.60 -29.42
C ASP A 862 -16.94 3.07 -29.09
N PRO A 863 -16.75 4.03 -30.03
CA PRO A 863 -17.08 5.42 -29.79
C PRO A 863 -18.59 5.61 -29.58
N ALA A 864 -18.94 6.45 -28.61
CA ALA A 864 -20.32 6.85 -28.34
C ALA A 864 -20.92 7.60 -29.55
N LYS A 865 -22.23 7.43 -29.78
CA LYS A 865 -22.96 8.00 -30.92
C LYS A 865 -24.28 8.66 -30.49
N GLU A 866 -24.83 9.50 -31.34
CA GLU A 866 -26.17 10.08 -31.15
C GLU A 866 -27.24 8.97 -31.23
N ALA A 867 -28.22 9.03 -30.33
CA ALA A 867 -29.40 8.17 -30.35
C ALA A 867 -30.53 8.84 -31.14
N THR A 868 -31.01 8.21 -32.22
CA THR A 868 -32.20 8.67 -32.96
C THR A 868 -33.47 8.27 -32.24
N GLU A 869 -33.55 7.00 -31.87
CA GLU A 869 -34.68 6.39 -31.17
C GLU A 869 -34.15 5.30 -30.23
N PHE A 870 -34.86 5.03 -29.13
CA PHE A 870 -34.51 3.94 -28.23
C PHE A 870 -35.74 3.29 -27.63
N VAL A 871 -35.66 1.99 -27.37
CA VAL A 871 -36.72 1.24 -26.69
C VAL A 871 -36.35 1.13 -25.22
N ALA A 872 -37.26 1.56 -24.35
CA ALA A 872 -37.07 1.51 -22.92
C ALA A 872 -38.21 0.78 -22.22
N GLN A 873 -37.87 0.10 -21.14
CA GLN A 873 -38.84 -0.39 -20.16
C GLN A 873 -39.07 0.72 -19.14
N VAL A 874 -40.30 1.23 -19.03
CA VAL A 874 -40.68 2.28 -18.08
C VAL A 874 -41.69 1.76 -17.07
N ILE A 875 -41.62 2.28 -15.85
CA ILE A 875 -42.59 2.03 -14.77
C ILE A 875 -43.18 3.36 -14.36
N ILE A 876 -44.49 3.51 -14.47
CA ILE A 876 -45.23 4.73 -14.13
C ILE A 876 -45.56 4.71 -12.64
N MET A 877 -45.31 5.79 -11.92
CA MET A 877 -45.37 5.79 -10.46
C MET A 877 -46.21 6.90 -9.84
N ASN A 878 -46.16 8.12 -10.37
CA ASN A 878 -46.81 9.27 -9.74
C ASN A 878 -47.45 10.21 -10.78
N HIS A 879 -48.00 9.65 -11.84
CA HIS A 879 -48.75 10.43 -12.83
C HIS A 879 -50.24 10.46 -12.47
N PRO A 880 -50.90 11.64 -12.39
CA PRO A 880 -52.30 11.76 -11.97
C PRO A 880 -53.29 11.32 -13.06
N GLY A 881 -52.89 11.35 -14.33
CA GLY A 881 -53.71 10.98 -15.48
C GLY A 881 -53.21 9.74 -16.23
N GLN A 882 -53.58 9.66 -17.52
CA GLN A 882 -53.17 8.61 -18.45
C GLN A 882 -52.07 9.14 -19.39
N ILE A 883 -51.04 8.33 -19.65
CA ILE A 883 -49.96 8.64 -20.59
C ILE A 883 -50.21 7.88 -21.88
N GLY A 884 -50.34 8.59 -23.00
CA GLY A 884 -50.52 8.01 -24.34
C GLY A 884 -49.37 8.34 -25.29
N ASN A 885 -49.46 7.80 -26.51
CA ASN A 885 -48.51 8.12 -27.58
C ASN A 885 -48.51 9.63 -27.85
N GLY A 886 -47.31 10.20 -27.99
CA GLY A 886 -47.10 11.64 -28.16
C GLY A 886 -46.79 12.42 -26.88
N TYR A 887 -46.91 11.80 -25.71
CA TYR A 887 -46.48 12.40 -24.44
C TYR A 887 -44.98 12.74 -24.47
N ALA A 888 -44.60 13.96 -24.14
CA ALA A 888 -43.22 14.46 -24.31
C ALA A 888 -42.63 15.02 -22.99
N PRO A 889 -42.37 14.15 -21.99
CA PRO A 889 -41.77 14.56 -20.72
C PRO A 889 -40.26 14.80 -20.86
N VAL A 890 -39.65 15.34 -19.80
CA VAL A 890 -38.20 15.50 -19.71
C VAL A 890 -37.56 14.25 -19.16
N LEU A 891 -36.50 13.77 -19.82
CA LEU A 891 -35.71 12.64 -19.37
C LEU A 891 -34.41 13.12 -18.76
N ASP A 892 -34.18 12.67 -17.53
CA ASP A 892 -32.91 12.75 -16.83
C ASP A 892 -32.20 11.40 -16.98
N CYS A 893 -31.17 11.36 -17.81
CA CYS A 893 -30.32 10.18 -18.02
C CYS A 893 -28.87 10.60 -17.86
N HIS A 894 -28.11 9.95 -16.98
CA HIS A 894 -26.76 10.38 -16.58
C HIS A 894 -26.70 11.88 -16.24
N THR A 895 -26.01 12.69 -17.04
CA THR A 895 -25.91 14.16 -16.92
C THR A 895 -26.81 14.90 -17.92
N ALA A 896 -27.45 14.18 -18.86
CA ALA A 896 -28.33 14.73 -19.88
C ALA A 896 -29.75 14.98 -19.33
N HIS A 897 -30.31 16.12 -19.73
CA HIS A 897 -31.65 16.58 -19.37
C HIS A 897 -32.38 17.02 -20.65
N ILE A 898 -33.08 16.08 -21.30
CA ILE A 898 -33.63 16.27 -22.65
C ILE A 898 -35.07 15.77 -22.72
N ALA A 899 -35.97 16.59 -23.30
CA ALA A 899 -37.34 16.16 -23.56
C ALA A 899 -37.37 15.04 -24.61
N CYS A 900 -38.06 13.94 -24.32
CA CYS A 900 -38.20 12.81 -25.22
C CYS A 900 -39.67 12.48 -25.41
N LYS A 901 -40.09 12.32 -26.67
CA LYS A 901 -41.44 11.95 -27.04
C LYS A 901 -41.61 10.43 -26.88
N PHE A 902 -42.68 10.01 -26.22
CA PHE A 902 -43.17 8.64 -26.20
C PHE A 902 -43.79 8.39 -27.57
N ALA A 903 -42.98 7.94 -28.53
CA ALA A 903 -43.42 7.76 -29.91
C ALA A 903 -44.49 6.68 -29.99
N GLU A 904 -44.24 5.55 -29.32
CA GLU A 904 -45.12 4.39 -29.33
C GLU A 904 -44.98 3.58 -28.05
N ILE A 905 -46.08 3.30 -27.37
CA ILE A 905 -46.13 2.34 -26.26
C ILE A 905 -46.40 0.96 -26.87
N THR A 906 -45.38 0.11 -26.93
CA THR A 906 -45.46 -1.16 -27.68
C THR A 906 -46.15 -2.26 -26.90
N THR A 907 -45.89 -2.36 -25.60
CA THR A 907 -46.38 -3.49 -24.79
C THR A 907 -46.49 -3.08 -23.34
N LYS A 908 -47.65 -3.33 -22.72
CA LYS A 908 -47.84 -3.28 -21.28
C LYS A 908 -47.39 -4.61 -20.67
N ILE A 909 -46.62 -4.53 -19.60
CA ILE A 909 -46.03 -5.69 -18.94
C ILE A 909 -46.34 -5.69 -17.45
N ASP A 910 -46.36 -6.88 -16.87
CA ASP A 910 -46.42 -7.04 -15.42
C ASP A 910 -45.11 -6.58 -14.79
N ARG A 911 -45.21 -5.70 -13.78
CA ARG A 911 -44.05 -5.07 -13.14
C ARG A 911 -43.08 -6.07 -12.50
N ARG A 912 -43.56 -7.24 -12.05
CA ARG A 912 -42.76 -8.20 -11.27
C ARG A 912 -42.21 -9.34 -12.13
N SER A 913 -43.06 -9.90 -12.99
CA SER A 913 -42.73 -11.04 -13.83
C SER A 913 -42.23 -10.66 -15.23
N GLY A 914 -42.44 -9.41 -15.66
CA GLY A 914 -42.14 -8.97 -17.03
C GLY A 914 -43.03 -9.62 -18.09
N LYS A 915 -44.04 -10.39 -17.68
CA LYS A 915 -44.98 -11.05 -18.59
C LYS A 915 -45.84 -10.01 -19.29
N GLU A 916 -46.04 -10.20 -20.59
CA GLU A 916 -46.91 -9.37 -21.39
C GLU A 916 -48.36 -9.43 -20.88
N LEU A 917 -48.95 -8.25 -20.67
CA LEU A 917 -50.33 -8.08 -20.24
C LEU A 917 -51.21 -7.62 -21.39
N GLU A 918 -50.72 -6.68 -22.21
CA GLU A 918 -51.47 -6.08 -23.31
C GLU A 918 -50.50 -5.57 -24.38
N ALA A 919 -50.69 -5.98 -25.63
CA ALA A 919 -49.96 -5.44 -26.78
C ALA A 919 -50.58 -4.11 -27.23
N MET A 920 -49.73 -3.12 -27.57
CA MET A 920 -50.13 -1.80 -28.09
C MET A 920 -51.24 -1.10 -27.27
N PRO A 921 -51.04 -0.90 -25.95
CA PRO A 921 -52.04 -0.24 -25.12
C PRO A 921 -52.26 1.21 -25.56
N LYS A 922 -53.52 1.66 -25.55
CA LYS A 922 -53.84 3.07 -25.91
C LYS A 922 -53.25 4.09 -24.93
N PHE A 923 -53.13 3.71 -23.66
CA PHE A 923 -52.52 4.52 -22.61
C PHE A 923 -52.00 3.65 -21.47
N ILE A 924 -51.05 4.19 -20.69
CA ILE A 924 -50.52 3.61 -19.45
C ILE A 924 -50.79 4.56 -18.28
N LYS A 925 -51.08 4.01 -17.11
CA LYS A 925 -51.43 4.79 -15.90
C LYS A 925 -50.49 4.46 -14.74
N ASN A 926 -50.67 5.16 -13.62
CA ASN A 926 -49.91 4.90 -12.40
C ASN A 926 -49.96 3.41 -12.00
N GLY A 927 -48.78 2.83 -11.76
CA GLY A 927 -48.57 1.44 -11.39
C GLY A 927 -48.23 0.51 -12.56
N ASP A 928 -48.50 0.95 -13.80
CA ASP A 928 -48.23 0.17 -14.99
C ASP A 928 -46.74 0.18 -15.34
N ALA A 929 -46.27 -0.92 -15.93
CA ALA A 929 -44.98 -1.01 -16.59
C ALA A 929 -45.20 -1.26 -18.09
N ALA A 930 -44.37 -0.68 -18.94
CA ALA A 930 -44.49 -0.83 -20.38
C ALA A 930 -43.15 -0.73 -21.11
N TYR A 931 -43.08 -1.34 -22.28
CA TYR A 931 -42.07 -1.05 -23.28
C TYR A 931 -42.54 0.14 -24.11
N VAL A 932 -41.68 1.17 -24.21
CA VAL A 932 -41.96 2.42 -24.90
C VAL A 932 -40.81 2.73 -25.84
N LYS A 933 -41.15 3.00 -27.09
CA LYS A 933 -40.25 3.56 -28.07
C LYS A 933 -40.20 5.08 -27.89
N MET A 934 -39.01 5.60 -27.63
CA MET A 934 -38.79 6.99 -27.24
C MET A 934 -37.91 7.69 -28.26
N GLN A 935 -38.23 8.96 -28.53
CA GLN A 935 -37.52 9.80 -29.49
C GLN A 935 -37.08 11.12 -28.83
N PRO A 936 -35.77 11.38 -28.69
CA PRO A 936 -35.27 12.65 -28.20
C PRO A 936 -35.70 13.83 -29.08
N THR A 937 -36.09 14.95 -28.46
CA THR A 937 -36.39 16.21 -29.19
C THR A 937 -35.14 17.01 -29.55
N LYS A 938 -34.01 16.71 -28.90
CA LYS A 938 -32.68 17.28 -29.15
C LYS A 938 -31.65 16.15 -29.20
N PRO A 939 -30.51 16.35 -29.89
CA PRO A 939 -29.44 15.36 -29.94
C PRO A 939 -29.06 14.87 -28.54
N MET A 940 -29.09 13.56 -28.34
CA MET A 940 -28.85 12.90 -27.05
C MET A 940 -27.95 11.68 -27.27
N CYS A 941 -27.10 11.36 -26.31
CA CYS A 941 -26.35 10.11 -26.27
C CYS A 941 -26.86 9.27 -25.10
N VAL A 942 -27.31 8.05 -25.40
CA VAL A 942 -27.73 7.05 -24.41
C VAL A 942 -27.25 5.68 -24.88
N GLU A 943 -27.18 4.74 -23.94
CA GLU A 943 -26.70 3.38 -24.23
C GLU A 943 -27.66 2.33 -23.66
N PRO A 944 -27.68 1.11 -24.23
CA PRO A 944 -28.40 -0.02 -23.63
C PRO A 944 -27.92 -0.29 -22.21
N PHE A 945 -28.86 -0.49 -21.29
CA PHE A 945 -28.58 -0.74 -19.87
C PHE A 945 -27.69 -1.97 -19.64
N THR A 946 -27.84 -3.01 -20.47
CA THR A 946 -27.02 -4.24 -20.39
C THR A 946 -25.57 -3.98 -20.79
N ALA A 947 -25.33 -3.08 -21.73
CA ALA A 947 -23.99 -2.72 -22.20
C ALA A 947 -23.33 -1.71 -21.25
N TYR A 948 -23.97 -0.57 -21.00
CA TYR A 948 -23.47 0.51 -20.18
C TYR A 948 -24.52 0.94 -19.15
N PRO A 949 -24.61 0.24 -18.00
CA PRO A 949 -25.64 0.50 -16.98
C PRO A 949 -25.79 1.97 -16.56
N PRO A 950 -24.71 2.76 -16.37
CA PRO A 950 -24.83 4.16 -15.95
C PRO A 950 -25.47 5.08 -17.01
N LEU A 951 -25.37 4.73 -18.30
CA LEU A 951 -25.94 5.51 -19.41
C LEU A 951 -27.30 4.97 -19.88
N GLY A 952 -27.77 3.87 -19.28
CA GLY A 952 -28.99 3.18 -19.67
C GLY A 952 -30.14 3.29 -18.67
N ARG A 953 -29.95 3.96 -17.53
CA ARG A 953 -31.05 4.25 -16.57
C ARG A 953 -31.47 5.70 -16.68
N PHE A 954 -32.76 5.97 -16.56
CA PHE A 954 -33.27 7.33 -16.61
C PHE A 954 -34.51 7.52 -15.74
N ALA A 955 -34.71 8.76 -15.32
CA ALA A 955 -35.94 9.23 -14.69
C ALA A 955 -36.74 10.07 -15.70
N VAL A 956 -38.04 9.88 -15.73
CA VAL A 956 -38.99 10.67 -16.53
C VAL A 956 -39.65 11.66 -15.59
N ARG A 957 -39.54 12.93 -15.94
CA ARG A 957 -40.08 14.03 -15.15
C ARG A 957 -41.06 14.85 -15.96
N ASP A 958 -42.15 15.19 -15.28
CA ASP A 958 -43.13 16.13 -15.78
C ASP A 958 -43.28 17.25 -14.76
N MET A 959 -43.13 18.48 -15.23
CA MET A 959 -42.99 19.68 -14.40
C MET A 959 -41.90 19.52 -13.33
N ARG A 960 -42.28 19.20 -12.08
CA ARG A 960 -41.36 19.03 -10.93
C ARG A 960 -41.44 17.65 -10.29
N GLN A 961 -42.25 16.74 -10.84
CA GLN A 961 -42.46 15.40 -10.27
C GLN A 961 -41.82 14.32 -11.13
N THR A 962 -41.26 13.32 -10.46
CA THR A 962 -40.81 12.09 -11.11
C THR A 962 -42.02 11.20 -11.39
N VAL A 963 -42.45 11.15 -12.65
CA VAL A 963 -43.68 10.45 -13.07
C VAL A 963 -43.43 9.00 -13.46
N ALA A 964 -42.23 8.71 -13.96
CA ALA A 964 -41.81 7.36 -14.29
C ALA A 964 -40.29 7.18 -14.16
N VAL A 965 -39.86 5.94 -14.10
CA VAL A 965 -38.44 5.55 -14.16
C VAL A 965 -38.27 4.45 -15.19
N GLY A 966 -37.13 4.40 -15.86
CA GLY A 966 -36.92 3.44 -16.94
C GLY A 966 -35.50 2.98 -17.14
N VAL A 967 -35.39 1.87 -17.85
CA VAL A 967 -34.13 1.30 -18.33
C VAL A 967 -34.19 1.11 -19.84
N ILE A 968 -33.14 1.52 -20.52
CA ILE A 968 -33.00 1.43 -21.98
C ILE A 968 -32.62 -0.01 -22.33
N LYS A 969 -33.37 -0.63 -23.24
CA LYS A 969 -33.15 -2.00 -23.70
C LYS A 969 -32.33 -2.02 -24.99
N SER A 970 -32.64 -1.12 -25.93
CA SER A 970 -31.94 -0.99 -27.20
C SER A 970 -31.94 0.46 -27.66
N VAL A 971 -30.93 0.85 -28.43
CA VAL A 971 -30.73 2.20 -28.95
C VAL A 971 -30.42 2.10 -30.44
N GLU A 972 -31.14 2.85 -31.25
CA GLU A 972 -30.80 3.09 -32.64
C GLU A 972 -29.79 4.24 -32.71
N LYS A 973 -28.56 3.92 -33.15
CA LYS A 973 -27.44 4.87 -33.20
C LYS A 973 -27.36 5.50 -34.59
N LYS A 974 -27.14 6.81 -34.63
CA LYS A 974 -26.89 7.54 -35.87
C LYS A 974 -25.40 7.66 -36.15
N ASP A 975 -25.01 7.29 -37.37
CA ASP A 975 -23.67 7.56 -37.87
C ASP A 975 -23.59 8.99 -38.37
N ALA A 976 -22.80 9.81 -37.67
CA ALA A 976 -22.53 11.18 -38.04
C ALA A 976 -21.03 11.38 -38.27
N ALA A 977 -20.66 11.97 -39.42
CA ALA A 977 -19.29 12.41 -39.67
C ALA A 977 -19.05 13.73 -38.92
N GLY A 978 -18.37 13.66 -37.77
CA GLY A 978 -18.06 14.83 -36.97
C GLY A 978 -16.71 15.46 -37.28
N LYS A 979 -16.50 16.66 -36.74
CA LYS A 979 -15.26 17.44 -36.89
C LYS A 979 -14.09 16.75 -36.19
N VAL A 980 -13.05 16.41 -36.94
CA VAL A 980 -11.78 15.89 -36.40
C VAL A 980 -10.80 17.06 -36.23
N THR A 981 -10.28 17.27 -35.02
CA THR A 981 -9.31 18.36 -34.80
C THR A 981 -7.95 18.05 -35.46
N LYS A 982 -7.18 19.10 -35.78
CA LYS A 982 -5.81 18.95 -36.31
C LYS A 982 -4.90 18.10 -35.42
N ALA A 983 -5.13 18.14 -34.10
CA ALA A 983 -4.38 17.33 -33.14
C ALA A 983 -4.73 15.84 -33.27
N ALA A 984 -6.03 15.49 -33.36
CA ALA A 984 -6.46 14.11 -33.57
C ALA A 984 -6.01 13.55 -34.94
N ALA A 985 -6.04 14.37 -36.00
CA ALA A 985 -5.64 13.95 -37.34
C ALA A 985 -4.15 13.56 -37.44
N LYS A 986 -3.27 14.11 -36.59
CA LYS A 986 -1.82 13.78 -36.57
C LYS A 986 -1.49 12.45 -35.90
N LYS A 987 -2.43 11.88 -35.13
CA LYS A 987 -2.27 10.63 -34.37
C LYS A 987 -3.17 9.49 -34.88
N LYS A 988 -3.94 9.76 -35.93
CA LYS A 988 -4.78 8.75 -36.60
C LYS A 988 -3.93 7.80 -37.41
#